data_AF-A0A421CI63-F1
#
_entry.id   AF-A0A421CI63-F1
#
_cell.length_a   1.000
_cell.length_b   1.000
_cell.length_c   1.000
_cell.angle_alpha   90.00
_cell.angle_beta   90.00
_cell.angle_gamma   90.00
#
_symmetry.space_group_name_H-M   'P 1'
#
loop_
_entity.id
_entity.type
_entity.pdbx_description
1 polymer ?
#
loop_
_entity_poly.entity_id
_entity_poly.type
_entity_poly.pdbx_seq_one_letter_code
_entity_poly.pdbx_strand_id
1 'polypeptide(L)'
;MKAKRILIILAIALVSIMTFGQIEVEMLPFCSSGIERMPWLHDGILYFAGTNYDIYYTTLENGEWAEPQWLPGEINTSEYEINPCVIENDGVLVMYFGRYSADTDYDFFRSVFDEEKGGWTEGTLITELSTDVKEWDIWVNSEETVVYFTSEGTFDGKEPIGGRDIWRSESVDGKWSSPENLSFLNTGGDEWSVFVDPDGSIWFDSARDDSIGGYDIYRWDPYTRSIEHTGEHINTFLDERSLWTDGQIMYFSALNRPDGAGSYDIFTLSSPQEPVAEKEPVVELVDPIAMTINDIRQRSEGRYLLLNNIVEVEGIAVVSSGLWHDSANYFALTDKSAGILIYAQGFKEPLVEKDDLVRVKGTLSTVGYTTDVNSLVIRPASPDDIEIIRKGETLPDPVIIFTDSAKSQLINLEGSLVMIFGKISAYDNETISRGFWLTGPSDRDFDNVSAGMKVKFYDYAGIDISALGDGSFVAVQGVLIQDNEGEFYVRPTINEDIREHTENRILFLTTIARKDLLTPTEEEPETTKKEESRDLVLPENVETITWLLSSDNDFFSSSIAGTSNGKEVFASLYKEKGTRSKDFSPAIYELVQGNVSTKIPFPGEAEYPNLKDNILVFAGRILPDDQDSDWDIFSYDTSTKEIKTLTSESYDQIEPVISPKKDFLLYSERREGKWFVVKQDLTSGERTLVAENARSPTLSPTGNDVAFQYWSGNSWDIVTLNMKTGKKTGILSSSFNEFSPFWSPHGTKLAFVADYRGEVEVFIMDLFDYSISPATRDLFSSTSPFWLDENTLGFTMKTNLGWNIVKASASSEEKPPSESSVEEYQFIVSPRFAFPYLSDNRILEILTEESYSQKRARLLSRAGSAYELSQIGENTYIIPDRIPEGLYSLEVFAENNGRLYHQLEEHSVRIGHTDDSFTVIQITDLHLDLPGKPENMLLFERLLSEIREESPDLMLITGDLSSSALAYTTDWEFIKKKVLEYCDFPVFAVPGNHDTQRSGKTSGIELWEEVFGPCYYSFQWGSWHFMGLNTADSDYGFVSGVVSEEQMKWIAEELARIGSGKILLFAHHNFYDDRWIFFEETALRREMLELFSTSSVVLALFGHRHSDAIDYSLNTLAVTTKRAVETDGTLAYRRIVVKEGQIVELVEVEPKSSVIF
;
A
#
# COMPACT_ATOMS: atom_id res chain seq x y z
N MET A 1 44.37 -19.74 -40.69
CA MET A 1 42.94 -19.60 -40.35
C MET A 1 42.64 -18.40 -39.44
N LYS A 2 43.33 -18.17 -38.31
CA LYS A 2 43.03 -17.01 -37.42
C LYS A 2 43.09 -15.63 -38.12
N ALA A 3 44.01 -15.39 -39.05
CA ALA A 3 44.10 -14.13 -39.79
C ALA A 3 42.90 -13.82 -40.74
N LYS A 4 42.12 -14.83 -41.18
CA LYS A 4 40.95 -14.59 -42.05
C LYS A 4 39.70 -14.15 -41.28
N ARG A 5 39.58 -14.45 -39.98
CA ARG A 5 38.44 -13.99 -39.16
C ARG A 5 38.58 -12.53 -38.74
N ILE A 6 39.80 -12.07 -38.43
CA ILE A 6 40.06 -10.67 -38.05
C ILE A 6 39.75 -9.70 -39.20
N LEU A 7 40.06 -10.07 -40.45
CA LEU A 7 39.76 -9.26 -41.63
C LEU A 7 38.26 -9.20 -41.99
N ILE A 8 37.46 -10.20 -41.58
CA ILE A 8 36.00 -10.17 -41.78
C ILE A 8 35.34 -9.32 -40.70
N ILE A 9 35.80 -9.39 -39.45
CA ILE A 9 35.30 -8.53 -38.36
C ILE A 9 35.63 -7.05 -38.63
N LEU A 10 36.83 -6.75 -39.12
CA LEU A 10 37.19 -5.37 -39.53
C LEU A 10 36.43 -4.90 -40.77
N ALA A 11 36.04 -5.79 -41.68
CA ALA A 11 35.21 -5.41 -42.84
C ALA A 11 33.76 -5.11 -42.43
N ILE A 12 33.20 -5.86 -41.48
CA ILE A 12 31.85 -5.60 -40.94
C ILE A 12 31.85 -4.28 -40.15
N ALA A 13 32.86 -4.03 -39.31
CA ALA A 13 32.99 -2.77 -38.57
C ALA A 13 33.23 -1.52 -39.45
N LEU A 14 33.65 -1.67 -40.71
CA LEU A 14 33.85 -0.57 -41.66
C LEU A 14 32.68 -0.36 -42.63
N VAL A 15 31.71 -1.28 -42.69
CA VAL A 15 30.45 -1.09 -43.44
C VAL A 15 29.41 -0.37 -42.57
N SER A 16 29.53 -0.41 -41.25
CA SER A 16 28.67 0.34 -40.31
C SER A 16 29.03 1.81 -40.12
N ILE A 17 29.94 2.40 -40.92
CA ILE A 17 30.36 3.81 -40.82
C ILE A 17 30.30 4.51 -42.19
N MET A 18 29.21 4.32 -42.93
CA MET A 18 28.84 5.20 -44.05
C MET A 18 27.35 5.54 -44.00
N THR A 19 27.09 6.79 -43.58
CA THR A 19 25.85 7.55 -43.80
C THR A 19 24.53 6.85 -43.41
N PHE A 20 24.26 6.79 -42.11
CA PHE A 20 22.97 7.33 -41.65
C PHE A 20 23.14 8.84 -41.54
N GLY A 21 22.22 9.62 -42.14
CA GLY A 21 22.11 11.04 -41.81
C GLY A 21 21.63 11.16 -40.37
N GLN A 22 22.22 12.06 -39.59
CA GLN A 22 21.63 12.41 -38.30
C GLN A 22 20.32 13.13 -38.58
N ILE A 23 19.27 12.73 -37.87
CA ILE A 23 18.05 13.51 -37.76
C ILE A 23 18.42 14.69 -36.85
N GLU A 24 18.55 15.89 -37.43
CA GLU A 24 18.94 17.11 -36.72
C GLU A 24 17.70 18.01 -36.59
N VAL A 25 17.44 18.46 -35.35
CA VAL A 25 16.43 19.48 -35.03
C VAL A 25 17.08 20.86 -35.16
N GLU A 26 16.39 21.80 -35.80
CA GLU A 26 16.88 23.17 -36.01
C GLU A 26 15.88 24.20 -35.44
N MET A 27 16.37 25.23 -34.75
CA MET A 27 15.54 26.38 -34.36
C MET A 27 15.22 27.25 -35.59
N LEU A 28 13.99 27.77 -35.69
CA LEU A 28 13.62 28.67 -36.79
C LEU A 28 14.38 30.01 -36.73
N PRO A 29 14.81 30.55 -37.89
CA PRO A 29 15.80 31.64 -37.95
C PRO A 29 15.28 33.01 -37.48
N PHE A 30 13.97 33.13 -37.28
CA PHE A 30 13.31 34.35 -36.78
C PHE A 30 13.02 34.30 -35.27
N CYS A 31 13.25 33.16 -34.59
CA CYS A 31 13.13 33.06 -33.14
C CYS A 31 14.14 33.98 -32.43
N SER A 32 13.69 34.54 -31.32
CA SER A 32 14.37 35.58 -30.56
C SER A 32 14.41 35.20 -29.08
N SER A 33 14.95 36.06 -28.20
CA SER A 33 14.84 35.82 -26.75
C SER A 33 13.43 36.10 -26.19
N GLY A 34 12.41 35.83 -27.01
CA GLY A 34 11.01 36.14 -26.83
C GLY A 34 10.19 34.86 -26.63
N ILE A 35 8.87 34.99 -26.55
CA ILE A 35 7.97 33.83 -26.59
C ILE A 35 7.49 33.73 -28.03
N GLU A 36 8.03 32.76 -28.77
CA GLU A 36 7.55 32.34 -30.06
C GLU A 36 7.11 30.87 -29.95
N ARG A 37 5.79 30.62 -30.00
CA ARG A 37 5.22 29.29 -29.71
C ARG A 37 3.91 29.03 -30.46
N MET A 38 3.42 27.80 -30.32
CA MET A 38 2.13 27.35 -30.89
C MET A 38 2.13 27.44 -32.43
N PRO A 39 3.06 26.74 -33.09
CA PRO A 39 3.20 26.77 -34.54
C PRO A 39 2.03 26.08 -35.23
N TRP A 40 1.52 26.69 -36.30
CA TRP A 40 0.56 26.07 -37.21
C TRP A 40 0.89 26.42 -38.66
N LEU A 41 1.18 25.42 -39.49
CA LEU A 41 1.43 25.63 -40.92
C LEU A 41 0.15 25.41 -41.73
N HIS A 42 -0.20 26.37 -42.59
CA HIS A 42 -1.22 26.19 -43.61
C HIS A 42 -0.73 26.79 -44.93
N ASP A 43 -0.66 25.97 -45.99
CA ASP A 43 -0.30 26.34 -47.37
C ASP A 43 0.97 27.21 -47.51
N GLY A 44 2.02 26.87 -46.75
CA GLY A 44 3.32 27.59 -46.74
C GLY A 44 3.37 28.87 -45.90
N ILE A 45 2.27 29.17 -45.18
CA ILE A 45 2.19 30.22 -44.17
C ILE A 45 2.28 29.58 -42.79
N LEU A 46 3.24 30.01 -41.97
CA LEU A 46 3.38 29.60 -40.57
C LEU A 46 2.79 30.67 -39.66
N TYR A 47 1.74 30.30 -38.94
CA TYR A 47 1.10 31.09 -37.89
C TYR A 47 1.67 30.69 -36.53
N PHE A 48 1.83 31.65 -35.61
CA PHE A 48 2.33 31.40 -34.26
C PHE A 48 1.98 32.55 -33.31
N ALA A 49 2.02 32.30 -32.00
CA ALA A 49 1.87 33.34 -30.97
C ALA A 49 3.23 33.98 -30.64
N GLY A 50 3.31 35.31 -30.67
CA GLY A 50 4.52 36.09 -30.35
C GLY A 50 4.61 36.57 -28.90
N THR A 51 5.68 37.31 -28.57
CA THR A 51 6.01 37.82 -27.20
C THR A 51 4.89 38.55 -26.44
N ASN A 52 3.96 39.15 -27.15
CA ASN A 52 2.81 39.92 -26.69
C ASN A 52 1.53 39.08 -26.57
N TYR A 53 1.57 37.79 -26.93
CA TYR A 53 0.39 36.96 -27.18
C TYR A 53 -0.53 37.58 -28.22
N ASP A 54 0.06 38.14 -29.28
CA ASP A 54 -0.61 38.42 -30.54
C ASP A 54 -0.27 37.28 -31.53
N ILE A 55 -1.17 36.97 -32.45
CA ILE A 55 -0.87 36.01 -33.53
C ILE A 55 -0.06 36.73 -34.62
N TYR A 56 1.03 36.09 -35.04
CA TYR A 56 1.89 36.47 -36.15
C TYR A 56 1.77 35.45 -37.28
N TYR A 57 2.17 35.86 -38.48
CA TYR A 57 2.39 34.95 -39.60
C TYR A 57 3.73 35.24 -40.29
N THR A 58 4.33 34.21 -40.88
CA THR A 58 5.46 34.33 -41.81
C THR A 58 5.28 33.38 -42.99
N THR A 59 5.94 33.69 -44.11
CA THR A 59 5.88 32.92 -45.36
C THR A 59 7.22 32.27 -45.67
N LEU A 60 7.19 31.04 -46.17
CA LEU A 60 8.38 30.34 -46.66
C LEU A 60 8.58 30.61 -48.15
N GLU A 61 9.46 31.56 -48.50
CA GLU A 61 9.76 31.89 -49.90
C GLU A 61 11.14 31.36 -50.32
N ASN A 62 11.18 30.53 -51.36
CA ASN A 62 12.42 29.92 -51.90
C ASN A 62 13.25 29.11 -50.87
N GLY A 63 12.63 28.67 -49.78
CA GLY A 63 13.31 27.95 -48.68
C GLY A 63 13.89 28.85 -47.59
N GLU A 64 13.65 30.16 -47.62
CA GLU A 64 13.97 31.09 -46.55
C GLU A 64 12.68 31.67 -45.94
N TRP A 65 12.61 31.74 -44.62
CA TRP A 65 11.49 32.36 -43.91
C TRP A 65 11.56 33.89 -44.02
N ALA A 66 10.43 34.52 -44.32
CA ALA A 66 10.30 35.97 -44.26
C ALA A 66 10.35 36.50 -42.82
N GLU A 67 10.58 37.80 -42.67
CA GLU A 67 10.40 38.50 -41.40
C GLU A 67 8.92 38.39 -40.94
N PRO A 68 8.65 37.91 -39.71
CA PRO A 68 7.28 37.77 -39.22
C PRO A 68 6.47 39.08 -39.24
N GLN A 69 5.19 38.96 -39.60
CA GLN A 69 4.25 40.07 -39.68
C GLN A 69 3.05 39.83 -38.77
N TRP A 70 2.48 40.93 -38.30
CA TRP A 70 1.23 40.93 -37.54
C TRP A 70 0.10 40.35 -38.39
N LEU A 71 -0.75 39.51 -37.81
CA LEU A 71 -1.87 38.93 -38.52
C LEU A 71 -2.83 40.04 -39.03
N PRO A 72 -3.14 40.10 -40.34
CA PRO A 72 -3.96 41.18 -40.88
C PRO A 72 -5.44 40.93 -40.61
N GLY A 73 -6.14 41.91 -40.02
CA GLY A 73 -7.59 41.82 -39.78
C GLY A 73 -7.99 42.25 -38.38
N GLU A 74 -9.01 41.59 -37.84
CA GLU A 74 -9.68 41.90 -36.56
C GLU A 74 -9.57 40.73 -35.54
N ILE A 75 -8.61 39.81 -35.74
CA ILE A 75 -8.29 38.75 -34.77
C ILE A 75 -7.43 39.29 -33.63
N ASN A 76 -6.34 39.98 -33.93
CA ASN A 76 -5.47 40.58 -32.90
C ASN A 76 -6.16 41.80 -32.27
N THR A 77 -6.30 41.83 -30.94
CA THR A 77 -7.07 42.89 -30.23
C THR A 77 -6.22 43.69 -29.23
N SER A 78 -6.79 44.05 -28.07
CA SER A 78 -6.07 44.56 -26.90
C SER A 78 -5.84 43.49 -25.83
N GLU A 79 -6.47 42.32 -26.01
CA GLU A 79 -6.32 41.16 -25.14
C GLU A 79 -5.22 40.23 -25.70
N TYR A 80 -5.20 38.97 -25.27
CA TYR A 80 -4.20 37.98 -25.69
C TYR A 80 -4.85 36.91 -26.56
N GLU A 81 -4.32 36.70 -27.77
CA GLU A 81 -4.73 35.69 -28.74
C GLU A 81 -3.64 34.61 -28.92
N ILE A 82 -4.02 33.33 -28.82
CA ILE A 82 -3.13 32.16 -28.81
C ILE A 82 -3.70 30.98 -29.63
N ASN A 83 -2.89 29.92 -29.82
CA ASN A 83 -3.27 28.65 -30.45
C ASN A 83 -4.02 28.80 -31.79
N PRO A 84 -3.38 29.35 -32.83
CA PRO A 84 -3.98 29.47 -34.15
C PRO A 84 -4.13 28.09 -34.81
N CYS A 85 -5.37 27.70 -35.11
CA CYS A 85 -5.70 26.54 -35.93
C CYS A 85 -6.33 27.02 -37.24
N VAL A 86 -5.58 26.92 -38.35
CA VAL A 86 -6.00 27.41 -39.68
C VAL A 86 -6.34 26.26 -40.62
N ILE A 87 -7.58 26.28 -41.12
CA ILE A 87 -8.13 25.32 -42.07
C ILE A 87 -8.73 26.03 -43.29
N GLU A 88 -8.97 25.27 -44.36
CA GLU A 88 -9.81 25.70 -45.48
C GLU A 88 -11.09 24.87 -45.45
N ASN A 89 -12.25 25.52 -45.35
CA ASN A 89 -13.57 24.88 -45.47
C ASN A 89 -14.36 25.53 -46.61
N ASP A 90 -14.91 24.72 -47.52
CA ASP A 90 -15.70 25.14 -48.69
C ASP A 90 -15.04 26.26 -49.56
N GLY A 91 -13.70 26.32 -49.59
CA GLY A 91 -12.93 27.33 -50.31
C GLY A 91 -12.75 28.66 -49.56
N VAL A 92 -12.95 28.67 -48.24
CA VAL A 92 -12.77 29.83 -47.36
C VAL A 92 -11.81 29.46 -46.24
N LEU A 93 -10.78 30.27 -46.02
CA LEU A 93 -9.89 30.11 -44.87
C LEU A 93 -10.61 30.45 -43.57
N VAL A 94 -10.51 29.56 -42.59
CA VAL A 94 -11.06 29.70 -41.24
C VAL A 94 -9.91 29.58 -40.23
N MET A 95 -9.92 30.45 -39.22
CA MET A 95 -9.02 30.35 -38.07
C MET A 95 -9.84 30.14 -36.81
N TYR A 96 -9.56 29.04 -36.10
CA TYR A 96 -9.90 28.84 -34.71
C TYR A 96 -8.74 29.33 -33.85
N PHE A 97 -9.01 30.01 -32.74
CA PHE A 97 -7.98 30.53 -31.85
C PHE A 97 -8.51 30.74 -30.42
N GLY A 98 -7.64 30.68 -29.43
CA GLY A 98 -7.95 31.06 -28.05
C GLY A 98 -7.80 32.57 -27.86
N ARG A 99 -8.72 33.23 -27.13
CA ARG A 99 -8.60 34.63 -26.74
C ARG A 99 -8.91 34.81 -25.26
N TYR A 100 -8.04 35.53 -24.55
CA TYR A 100 -8.24 35.88 -23.15
C TYR A 100 -9.37 36.90 -22.94
N SER A 101 -10.16 36.67 -21.90
CA SER A 101 -11.24 37.51 -21.41
C SER A 101 -11.14 37.61 -19.88
N ALA A 102 -11.33 38.81 -19.32
CA ALA A 102 -11.32 38.97 -17.86
C ALA A 102 -12.58 38.42 -17.16
N ASP A 103 -13.64 38.10 -17.92
CA ASP A 103 -14.92 37.59 -17.40
C ASP A 103 -15.04 36.05 -17.52
N THR A 104 -14.23 35.40 -18.37
CA THR A 104 -14.31 33.97 -18.73
C THR A 104 -12.95 33.25 -18.87
N ASP A 105 -11.82 33.95 -18.69
CA ASP A 105 -10.45 33.47 -18.98
C ASP A 105 -10.21 33.24 -20.50
N TYR A 106 -9.37 32.28 -20.90
CA TYR A 106 -9.18 31.95 -22.32
C TYR A 106 -10.34 31.12 -22.87
N ASP A 107 -10.95 31.63 -23.95
CA ASP A 107 -12.10 31.08 -24.66
C ASP A 107 -11.75 30.80 -26.13
N PHE A 108 -12.43 29.85 -26.79
CA PHE A 108 -12.24 29.62 -28.23
C PHE A 108 -13.13 30.50 -29.12
N PHE A 109 -12.53 31.07 -30.16
CA PHE A 109 -13.17 31.91 -31.17
C PHE A 109 -12.92 31.38 -32.58
N ARG A 110 -13.90 31.60 -33.48
CA ARG A 110 -13.81 31.29 -34.92
C ARG A 110 -13.85 32.56 -35.75
N SER A 111 -12.91 32.74 -36.68
CA SER A 111 -12.86 33.84 -37.65
C SER A 111 -12.68 33.31 -39.07
N VAL A 112 -13.07 34.10 -40.09
CA VAL A 112 -12.91 33.76 -41.50
C VAL A 112 -12.08 34.82 -42.23
N PHE A 113 -11.34 34.43 -43.26
CA PHE A 113 -10.57 35.37 -44.07
C PHE A 113 -11.48 36.06 -45.11
N ASP A 114 -11.45 37.40 -45.13
CA ASP A 114 -12.17 38.20 -46.12
C ASP A 114 -11.21 38.58 -47.27
N GLU A 115 -11.32 37.89 -48.40
CA GLU A 115 -10.50 38.16 -49.59
C GLU A 115 -10.66 39.58 -50.16
N GLU A 116 -11.85 40.20 -50.03
CA GLU A 116 -12.07 41.55 -50.55
C GLU A 116 -11.37 42.61 -49.69
N LYS A 117 -11.19 42.34 -48.39
CA LYS A 117 -10.44 43.20 -47.46
C LYS A 117 -8.97 42.82 -47.32
N GLY A 118 -8.60 41.57 -47.61
CA GLY A 118 -7.26 41.03 -47.40
C GLY A 118 -6.90 40.84 -45.93
N GLY A 119 -7.85 40.37 -45.11
CA GLY A 119 -7.63 40.16 -43.68
C GLY A 119 -8.76 39.36 -43.00
N TRP A 120 -8.47 38.85 -41.81
CA TRP A 120 -9.40 38.09 -40.98
C TRP A 120 -10.51 38.95 -40.37
N THR A 121 -11.72 38.39 -40.24
CA THR A 121 -12.86 39.06 -39.59
C THR A 121 -12.73 39.08 -38.06
N GLU A 122 -13.59 39.85 -37.39
CA GLU A 122 -13.81 39.71 -35.95
C GLU A 122 -14.13 38.24 -35.59
N GLY A 123 -13.50 37.73 -34.53
CA GLY A 123 -13.71 36.38 -34.04
C GLY A 123 -15.07 36.23 -33.33
N THR A 124 -15.78 35.13 -33.61
CA THR A 124 -17.04 34.76 -32.97
C THR A 124 -16.80 33.69 -31.90
N LEU A 125 -17.24 33.94 -30.66
CA LEU A 125 -17.12 33.03 -29.52
C LEU A 125 -17.83 31.68 -29.78
N ILE A 126 -17.20 30.58 -29.39
CA ILE A 126 -17.73 29.21 -29.55
C ILE A 126 -18.28 28.71 -28.21
N THR A 127 -19.48 29.17 -27.86
CA THR A 127 -20.12 28.91 -26.55
C THR A 127 -20.28 27.44 -26.18
N GLU A 128 -20.28 26.54 -27.15
CA GLU A 128 -20.42 25.09 -26.98
C GLU A 128 -19.14 24.39 -26.51
N LEU A 129 -17.97 25.05 -26.62
CA LEU A 129 -16.66 24.54 -26.19
C LEU A 129 -16.05 25.35 -25.03
N SER A 130 -16.74 26.41 -24.59
CA SER A 130 -16.30 27.37 -23.57
C SER A 130 -16.83 27.04 -22.17
N THR A 131 -16.04 27.30 -21.14
CA THR A 131 -16.41 27.14 -19.72
C THR A 131 -16.22 28.43 -18.90
N ASP A 132 -16.18 28.33 -17.57
CA ASP A 132 -15.78 29.42 -16.66
C ASP A 132 -14.33 29.29 -16.16
N VAL A 133 -13.56 28.38 -16.79
CA VAL A 133 -12.13 28.15 -16.57
C VAL A 133 -11.41 28.09 -17.94
N LYS A 134 -10.14 27.68 -17.97
CA LYS A 134 -9.30 27.84 -19.17
C LYS A 134 -9.51 26.74 -20.19
N GLU A 135 -10.01 27.14 -21.35
CA GLU A 135 -9.69 26.50 -22.62
C GLU A 135 -8.30 26.93 -23.10
N TRP A 136 -7.48 26.00 -23.56
CA TRP A 136 -6.10 26.30 -23.98
C TRP A 136 -5.87 26.07 -25.47
N ASP A 137 -5.62 24.83 -25.90
CA ASP A 137 -5.24 24.50 -27.28
C ASP A 137 -6.39 23.83 -28.06
N ILE A 138 -6.39 23.98 -29.39
CA ILE A 138 -7.49 23.53 -30.26
C ILE A 138 -7.00 23.07 -31.63
N TRP A 139 -7.52 21.92 -32.07
CA TRP A 139 -7.39 21.38 -33.42
C TRP A 139 -8.79 21.10 -34.00
N VAL A 140 -9.02 21.53 -35.24
CA VAL A 140 -10.27 21.30 -35.98
C VAL A 140 -9.95 20.71 -37.36
N ASN A 141 -10.76 19.77 -37.84
CA ASN A 141 -10.61 19.22 -39.20
C ASN A 141 -11.16 20.17 -40.29
N SER A 142 -10.73 19.99 -41.55
CA SER A 142 -11.15 20.84 -42.69
C SER A 142 -12.66 21.00 -42.85
N GLU A 143 -13.42 19.94 -42.59
CA GLU A 143 -14.87 19.90 -42.74
C GLU A 143 -15.64 20.58 -41.58
N GLU A 144 -14.94 21.03 -40.53
CA GLU A 144 -15.52 21.54 -39.27
C GLU A 144 -16.49 20.55 -38.61
N THR A 145 -16.22 19.25 -38.74
CA THR A 145 -17.04 18.16 -38.20
C THR A 145 -16.52 17.58 -36.89
N VAL A 146 -15.23 17.71 -36.60
CA VAL A 146 -14.59 17.18 -35.38
C VAL A 146 -13.60 18.22 -34.84
N VAL A 147 -13.64 18.44 -33.53
CA VAL A 147 -12.68 19.24 -32.78
C VAL A 147 -12.04 18.39 -31.68
N TYR A 148 -10.74 18.58 -31.48
CA TYR A 148 -10.01 18.15 -30.28
C TYR A 148 -9.47 19.40 -29.60
N PHE A 149 -9.55 19.48 -28.28
CA PHE A 149 -9.09 20.66 -27.55
C PHE A 149 -8.67 20.31 -26.12
N THR A 150 -7.89 21.18 -25.47
CA THR A 150 -7.47 21.02 -24.07
C THR A 150 -8.19 22.02 -23.16
N SER A 151 -8.74 21.54 -22.04
CA SER A 151 -9.51 22.38 -21.10
C SER A 151 -9.47 21.86 -19.66
N GLU A 152 -9.43 22.79 -18.71
CA GLU A 152 -9.62 22.57 -17.26
C GLU A 152 -11.12 22.40 -16.89
N GLY A 153 -12.00 22.55 -17.88
CA GLY A 153 -13.45 22.71 -17.74
C GLY A 153 -14.24 21.42 -17.55
N THR A 154 -15.41 21.57 -16.92
CA THR A 154 -16.35 20.47 -16.66
C THR A 154 -17.46 20.46 -17.71
N PHE A 155 -17.51 19.41 -18.53
CA PHE A 155 -18.55 19.23 -19.56
C PHE A 155 -19.54 18.12 -19.17
N ASP A 156 -20.84 18.41 -19.25
CA ASP A 156 -21.95 17.54 -18.78
C ASP A 156 -21.77 16.94 -17.37
N GLY A 157 -21.08 17.66 -16.48
CA GLY A 157 -20.81 17.21 -15.11
C GLY A 157 -19.70 16.16 -14.99
N LYS A 158 -18.92 15.94 -16.05
CA LYS A 158 -17.65 15.22 -15.99
C LYS A 158 -16.53 16.24 -15.75
N GLU A 159 -15.85 16.11 -14.62
CA GLU A 159 -14.62 16.85 -14.34
C GLU A 159 -13.45 16.24 -15.16
N PRO A 160 -12.37 17.00 -15.43
CA PRO A 160 -11.12 16.43 -15.95
C PRO A 160 -10.53 15.38 -15.00
N ILE A 161 -9.74 14.45 -15.55
CA ILE A 161 -9.04 13.41 -14.78
C ILE A 161 -7.79 13.99 -14.10
N GLY A 162 -7.10 14.90 -14.79
CA GLY A 162 -5.99 15.69 -14.28
C GLY A 162 -6.42 17.13 -13.98
N GLY A 163 -5.53 18.07 -14.29
CA GLY A 163 -5.82 19.51 -14.24
C GLY A 163 -6.44 20.00 -15.54
N ARG A 164 -5.74 19.78 -16.67
CA ARG A 164 -6.20 20.09 -18.02
C ARG A 164 -6.16 18.83 -18.89
N ASP A 165 -7.32 18.43 -19.38
CA ASP A 165 -7.51 17.19 -20.12
C ASP A 165 -7.70 17.45 -21.63
N ILE A 166 -7.48 16.43 -22.45
CA ILE A 166 -7.89 16.42 -23.87
C ILE A 166 -9.35 16.00 -23.97
N TRP A 167 -10.11 16.80 -24.71
CA TRP A 167 -11.54 16.62 -25.01
C TRP A 167 -11.78 16.54 -26.52
N ARG A 168 -12.88 15.89 -26.90
CA ARG A 168 -13.34 15.75 -28.29
C ARG A 168 -14.80 16.19 -28.43
N SER A 169 -15.15 16.90 -29.48
CA SER A 169 -16.55 17.17 -29.84
C SER A 169 -16.80 17.01 -31.33
N GLU A 170 -18.06 16.71 -31.70
CA GLU A 170 -18.52 16.57 -33.08
C GLU A 170 -19.50 17.71 -33.44
N SER A 171 -19.42 18.24 -34.65
CA SER A 171 -20.34 19.27 -35.13
C SER A 171 -21.57 18.63 -35.78
N VAL A 172 -22.76 18.98 -35.29
CA VAL A 172 -24.05 18.57 -35.86
C VAL A 172 -24.83 19.83 -36.22
N ASP A 173 -25.21 19.96 -37.50
CA ASP A 173 -25.90 21.14 -38.05
C ASP A 173 -25.18 22.49 -37.77
N GLY A 174 -23.85 22.48 -37.68
CA GLY A 174 -23.02 23.67 -37.44
C GLY A 174 -22.92 24.09 -35.96
N LYS A 175 -23.18 23.15 -35.03
CA LYS A 175 -23.01 23.32 -33.59
C LYS A 175 -22.24 22.14 -33.02
N TRP A 176 -21.26 22.42 -32.17
CA TRP A 176 -20.54 21.39 -31.44
C TRP A 176 -21.45 20.67 -30.44
N SER A 177 -21.29 19.36 -30.33
CA SER A 177 -21.89 18.53 -29.30
C SER A 177 -21.28 18.83 -27.93
N SER A 178 -21.86 18.26 -26.89
CA SER A 178 -21.20 18.21 -25.58
C SER A 178 -19.85 17.48 -25.71
N PRO A 179 -18.73 18.05 -25.21
CA PRO A 179 -17.42 17.41 -25.28
C PRO A 179 -17.31 16.10 -24.49
N GLU A 180 -16.61 15.13 -25.09
CA GLU A 180 -16.23 13.86 -24.51
C GLU A 180 -14.76 13.90 -24.05
N ASN A 181 -14.53 13.58 -22.77
CA ASN A 181 -13.18 13.45 -22.20
C ASN A 181 -12.46 12.22 -22.79
N LEU A 182 -11.28 12.41 -23.36
CA LEU A 182 -10.48 11.32 -23.94
C LEU A 182 -9.59 10.65 -22.90
N SER A 183 -10.22 10.01 -21.92
CA SER A 183 -9.58 9.41 -20.75
C SER A 183 -8.43 8.42 -21.01
N PHE A 184 -8.32 7.88 -22.23
CA PHE A 184 -7.22 7.01 -22.64
C PHE A 184 -5.94 7.77 -23.07
N LEU A 185 -6.05 9.07 -23.37
CA LEU A 185 -4.93 9.98 -23.68
C LEU A 185 -4.50 10.84 -22.50
N ASN A 186 -5.38 11.04 -21.52
CA ASN A 186 -5.14 11.95 -20.40
C ASN A 186 -4.32 11.28 -19.28
N THR A 187 -3.78 12.10 -18.37
CA THR A 187 -3.09 11.67 -17.14
C THR A 187 -3.73 12.30 -15.89
N GLY A 188 -3.13 12.10 -14.72
CA GLY A 188 -3.46 12.89 -13.53
C GLY A 188 -2.78 14.28 -13.49
N GLY A 189 -2.10 14.68 -14.58
CA GLY A 189 -1.39 15.95 -14.72
C GLY A 189 -2.12 16.92 -15.67
N ASP A 190 -1.35 17.72 -16.42
CA ASP A 190 -1.90 18.56 -17.49
C ASP A 190 -1.46 17.99 -18.86
N GLU A 191 -2.38 17.90 -19.81
CA GLU A 191 -2.10 17.82 -21.24
C GLU A 191 -2.30 19.22 -21.84
N TRP A 192 -1.23 19.90 -22.29
CA TRP A 192 -1.35 21.31 -22.72
C TRP A 192 -1.78 21.46 -24.17
N SER A 193 -1.28 20.64 -25.08
CA SER A 193 -1.56 20.74 -26.52
C SER A 193 -2.12 19.46 -27.13
N VAL A 194 -2.87 19.60 -28.23
CA VAL A 194 -3.39 18.48 -29.01
C VAL A 194 -3.42 18.81 -30.50
N PHE A 195 -2.90 17.90 -31.32
CA PHE A 195 -2.85 18.02 -32.77
C PHE A 195 -3.18 16.67 -33.42
N VAL A 196 -3.91 16.65 -34.54
CA VAL A 196 -4.16 15.42 -35.31
C VAL A 196 -3.50 15.52 -36.68
N ASP A 197 -2.67 14.53 -37.02
CA ASP A 197 -1.93 14.49 -38.29
C ASP A 197 -2.77 13.92 -39.46
N PRO A 198 -2.29 14.02 -40.71
CA PRO A 198 -3.02 13.52 -41.88
C PRO A 198 -3.28 12.01 -41.90
N ASP A 199 -2.50 11.21 -41.16
CA ASP A 199 -2.69 9.76 -41.00
C ASP A 199 -3.69 9.44 -39.86
N GLY A 200 -4.16 10.46 -39.14
CA GLY A 200 -5.13 10.35 -38.05
C GLY A 200 -4.51 10.10 -36.67
N SER A 201 -3.18 10.22 -36.52
CA SER A 201 -2.50 10.11 -35.23
C SER A 201 -2.73 11.35 -34.38
N ILE A 202 -3.02 11.16 -33.09
CA ILE A 202 -3.23 12.25 -32.14
C ILE A 202 -1.91 12.49 -31.40
N TRP A 203 -1.33 13.66 -31.60
CA TRP A 203 -0.11 14.12 -30.95
C TRP A 203 -0.47 15.09 -29.82
N PHE A 204 0.24 15.00 -28.70
CA PHE A 204 -0.02 15.80 -27.51
C PHE A 204 1.22 15.87 -26.61
N ASP A 205 1.32 16.88 -25.74
CA ASP A 205 2.32 16.91 -24.66
C ASP A 205 1.72 16.44 -23.34
N SER A 206 2.51 15.73 -22.52
CA SER A 206 2.05 15.15 -21.26
C SER A 206 3.23 14.87 -20.31
N ALA A 207 2.94 14.81 -19.00
CA ALA A 207 3.90 14.55 -17.92
C ALA A 207 3.80 13.10 -17.40
N ARG A 208 3.98 12.13 -18.31
CA ARG A 208 3.89 10.68 -18.02
C ARG A 208 5.12 10.15 -17.29
N ASP A 209 4.98 8.98 -16.64
CA ASP A 209 6.06 8.31 -15.88
C ASP A 209 7.34 8.04 -16.69
N ASP A 210 7.24 8.00 -18.03
CA ASP A 210 8.35 7.80 -18.98
C ASP A 210 8.90 9.10 -19.60
N SER A 211 8.48 10.29 -19.12
CA SER A 211 8.99 11.58 -19.62
C SER A 211 10.49 11.79 -19.32
N ILE A 212 11.18 12.45 -20.24
CA ILE A 212 12.59 12.83 -20.10
C ILE A 212 12.68 14.19 -19.39
N GLY A 213 11.73 15.08 -19.70
CA GLY A 213 11.60 16.41 -19.15
C GLY A 213 10.34 16.57 -18.28
N GLY A 214 9.88 17.82 -18.16
CA GLY A 214 8.65 18.12 -17.42
C GLY A 214 7.40 17.82 -18.22
N TYR A 215 7.43 18.12 -19.52
CA TYR A 215 6.37 17.81 -20.49
C TYR A 215 7.05 17.35 -21.78
N ASP A 216 6.70 16.15 -22.21
CA ASP A 216 7.27 15.46 -23.36
C ASP A 216 6.18 15.30 -24.44
N ILE A 217 6.56 15.34 -25.72
CA ILE A 217 5.65 15.08 -26.84
C ILE A 217 5.46 13.57 -27.04
N TYR A 218 4.20 13.14 -27.09
CA TYR A 218 3.74 11.78 -27.37
C TYR A 218 2.89 11.72 -28.63
N ARG A 219 2.78 10.53 -29.21
CA ARG A 219 1.91 10.21 -30.35
C ARG A 219 1.02 9.02 -30.02
N TRP A 220 -0.29 9.18 -30.09
CA TRP A 220 -1.22 8.06 -30.15
C TRP A 220 -1.41 7.66 -31.62
N ASP A 221 -0.95 6.45 -31.97
CA ASP A 221 -1.13 5.88 -33.30
C ASP A 221 -2.51 5.18 -33.38
N PRO A 222 -3.36 5.52 -34.37
CA PRO A 222 -4.75 5.03 -34.44
C PRO A 222 -4.84 3.59 -34.96
N TYR A 223 -3.76 3.09 -35.59
CA TYR A 223 -3.66 1.77 -36.19
C TYR A 223 -3.16 0.74 -35.18
N THR A 224 -2.15 1.08 -34.37
CA THR A 224 -1.66 0.23 -33.27
C THR A 224 -2.42 0.46 -31.96
N ARG A 225 -3.14 1.59 -31.83
CA ARG A 225 -3.86 2.07 -30.64
C ARG A 225 -2.95 2.28 -29.42
N SER A 226 -1.64 2.42 -29.62
CA SER A 226 -0.66 2.69 -28.56
C SER A 226 -0.27 4.17 -28.49
N ILE A 227 0.06 4.63 -27.28
CA ILE A 227 0.78 5.89 -27.08
C ILE A 227 2.28 5.59 -27.19
N GLU A 228 2.97 6.32 -28.05
CA GLU A 228 4.40 6.20 -28.34
C GLU A 228 5.13 7.43 -27.79
N HIS A 229 6.16 7.20 -26.96
CA HIS A 229 7.12 8.24 -26.57
C HIS A 229 8.03 8.55 -27.77
N THR A 230 8.11 9.83 -28.17
CA THR A 230 8.76 10.22 -29.44
C THR A 230 10.29 10.31 -29.38
N GLY A 231 10.86 10.20 -28.18
CA GLY A 231 12.28 9.96 -27.92
C GLY A 231 13.17 11.20 -27.84
N GLU A 232 14.42 11.00 -27.41
CA GLU A 232 15.47 12.02 -27.15
C GLU A 232 15.84 12.93 -28.34
N HIS A 233 15.28 12.69 -29.53
CA HIS A 233 15.46 13.57 -30.69
C HIS A 233 14.50 14.76 -30.65
N ILE A 234 13.27 14.54 -30.19
CA ILE A 234 12.26 15.58 -30.04
C ILE A 234 12.28 16.06 -28.59
N ASN A 235 12.15 15.16 -27.62
CA ASN A 235 12.06 15.49 -26.19
C ASN A 235 13.44 15.65 -25.53
N THR A 236 13.56 16.56 -24.57
CA THR A 236 14.77 16.82 -23.77
C THR A 236 14.44 16.82 -22.26
N PHE A 237 15.38 17.23 -21.41
CA PHE A 237 15.17 17.37 -19.97
C PHE A 237 14.39 18.65 -19.58
N LEU A 238 13.73 19.28 -20.55
CA LEU A 238 12.98 20.55 -20.43
C LEU A 238 11.54 20.32 -20.92
N ASP A 239 10.80 21.37 -21.24
CA ASP A 239 9.40 21.22 -21.68
C ASP A 239 9.28 21.40 -23.20
N GLU A 240 8.84 20.36 -23.90
CA GLU A 240 8.44 20.39 -25.31
C GLU A 240 6.90 20.37 -25.40
N ARG A 241 6.30 21.35 -26.10
CA ARG A 241 4.84 21.56 -26.16
C ARG A 241 4.39 22.19 -27.47
N SER A 242 3.11 22.00 -27.82
CA SER A 242 2.43 22.60 -28.99
C SER A 242 3.14 22.38 -30.32
N LEU A 243 2.57 21.51 -31.16
CA LEU A 243 3.17 21.10 -32.42
C LEU A 243 2.20 21.10 -33.60
N TRP A 244 2.79 21.07 -34.79
CA TRP A 244 2.13 20.81 -36.07
C TRP A 244 2.98 19.82 -36.88
N THR A 245 2.35 18.90 -37.62
CA THR A 245 3.07 18.04 -38.58
C THR A 245 2.19 17.56 -39.74
N ASP A 246 2.81 17.33 -40.90
CA ASP A 246 2.23 16.66 -42.06
C ASP A 246 2.81 15.24 -42.28
N GLY A 247 3.54 14.70 -41.30
CA GLY A 247 4.26 13.44 -41.38
C GLY A 247 5.61 13.49 -42.10
N GLN A 248 5.93 14.59 -42.80
CA GLN A 248 7.24 14.82 -43.43
C GLN A 248 8.07 15.86 -42.67
N ILE A 249 7.41 16.93 -42.23
CA ILE A 249 7.97 18.04 -41.45
C ILE A 249 7.18 18.16 -40.15
N MET A 250 7.87 18.46 -39.06
CA MET A 250 7.27 18.84 -37.78
C MET A 250 7.77 20.22 -37.38
N TYR A 251 6.87 21.04 -36.83
CA TYR A 251 7.22 22.23 -36.05
C TYR A 251 6.70 22.05 -34.62
N PHE A 252 7.51 22.36 -33.61
CA PHE A 252 7.11 22.27 -32.20
C PHE A 252 7.72 23.40 -31.38
N SER A 253 7.08 23.74 -30.26
CA SER A 253 7.60 24.75 -29.33
C SER A 253 8.39 24.08 -28.22
N ALA A 254 9.45 24.72 -27.72
CA ALA A 254 10.18 24.18 -26.57
C ALA A 254 10.77 25.26 -25.66
N LEU A 255 10.77 24.98 -24.35
CA LEU A 255 11.08 25.94 -23.31
C LEU A 255 12.56 25.89 -22.91
N ASN A 256 13.30 26.95 -23.21
CA ASN A 256 14.70 27.18 -22.81
C ASN A 256 15.69 26.09 -23.27
N ARG A 257 15.41 25.41 -24.39
CA ARG A 257 16.34 24.41 -24.94
C ARG A 257 17.74 25.00 -25.15
N PRO A 258 18.83 24.23 -24.91
CA PRO A 258 20.20 24.77 -24.98
C PRO A 258 20.64 25.31 -26.35
N ASP A 259 19.93 24.92 -27.41
CA ASP A 259 20.10 25.33 -28.81
C ASP A 259 19.09 26.40 -29.27
N GLY A 260 18.20 26.87 -28.39
CA GLY A 260 17.25 27.97 -28.60
C GLY A 260 17.82 29.37 -28.34
N ALA A 261 16.99 30.41 -28.55
CA ALA A 261 17.29 31.80 -28.21
C ALA A 261 16.74 32.22 -26.83
N GLY A 262 15.83 31.44 -26.25
CA GLY A 262 15.42 31.45 -24.85
C GLY A 262 13.99 31.94 -24.59
N SER A 263 13.36 31.42 -23.54
CA SER A 263 11.89 31.31 -23.36
C SER A 263 11.32 30.18 -24.24
N TYR A 264 10.17 30.34 -24.90
CA TYR A 264 9.72 29.35 -25.89
C TYR A 264 10.23 29.75 -27.26
N ASP A 265 10.94 28.84 -27.92
CA ASP A 265 11.37 28.94 -29.31
C ASP A 265 10.64 27.89 -30.17
N ILE A 266 10.52 28.12 -31.47
CA ILE A 266 9.95 27.16 -32.44
C ILE A 266 11.10 26.40 -33.12
N PHE A 267 11.03 25.08 -33.04
CA PHE A 267 11.97 24.15 -33.67
C PHE A 267 11.32 23.43 -34.84
N THR A 268 12.13 22.95 -35.78
CA THR A 268 11.72 22.14 -36.92
C THR A 268 12.51 20.85 -37.02
N LEU A 269 11.85 19.80 -37.53
CA LEU A 269 12.44 18.52 -37.86
C LEU A 269 11.92 18.05 -39.22
N SER A 270 12.79 17.46 -40.05
CA SER A 270 12.44 16.91 -41.37
C SER A 270 12.87 15.46 -41.51
N SER A 271 11.95 14.58 -41.93
CA SER A 271 12.21 13.13 -42.06
C SER A 271 13.00 12.80 -43.34
N PRO A 272 14.08 11.99 -43.28
CA PRO A 272 14.92 11.73 -44.45
C PRO A 272 14.54 10.46 -45.26
N GLN A 273 13.33 10.38 -45.85
CA GLN A 273 13.08 9.48 -47.01
C GLN A 273 11.87 9.80 -47.91
N GLU A 274 11.74 9.02 -49.01
CA GLU A 274 10.99 9.32 -50.25
C GLU A 274 9.45 9.42 -50.13
N PRO A 275 8.78 10.14 -51.05
CA PRO A 275 7.34 10.44 -50.97
C PRO A 275 6.44 9.19 -51.01
N VAL A 276 5.41 9.23 -50.16
CA VAL A 276 4.36 8.21 -50.08
C VAL A 276 3.61 8.11 -51.41
N ALA A 277 3.48 6.89 -51.94
CA ALA A 277 2.77 6.65 -53.18
C ALA A 277 1.24 6.63 -52.97
N GLU A 278 0.50 7.39 -53.77
CA GLU A 278 -0.96 7.31 -53.85
C GLU A 278 -1.42 5.86 -54.09
N LYS A 279 -2.19 5.30 -53.15
CA LYS A 279 -2.86 4.01 -53.33
C LYS A 279 -4.24 4.24 -53.97
N GLU A 280 -4.36 3.98 -55.27
CA GLU A 280 -5.67 3.85 -55.92
C GLU A 280 -6.49 2.68 -55.34
N PRO A 281 -7.83 2.75 -55.37
CA PRO A 281 -8.70 1.83 -54.64
C PRO A 281 -8.72 0.43 -55.24
N VAL A 282 -8.17 -0.53 -54.50
CA VAL A 282 -8.26 -1.97 -54.83
C VAL A 282 -9.49 -2.57 -54.14
N VAL A 283 -10.37 -3.19 -54.93
CA VAL A 283 -11.39 -4.12 -54.41
C VAL A 283 -10.78 -5.53 -54.46
N GLU A 284 -10.89 -6.27 -53.34
CA GLU A 284 -10.17 -7.53 -53.01
C GLU A 284 -8.69 -7.31 -52.63
N LEU A 285 -8.20 -7.63 -51.42
CA LEU A 285 -8.85 -8.13 -50.19
C LEU A 285 -8.70 -7.10 -49.06
N VAL A 286 -9.60 -7.15 -48.09
CA VAL A 286 -9.35 -6.50 -46.78
C VAL A 286 -8.21 -7.29 -46.12
N ASP A 287 -7.02 -6.68 -46.02
CA ASP A 287 -5.99 -7.17 -45.12
C ASP A 287 -6.60 -7.17 -43.72
N PRO A 288 -6.57 -8.31 -43.01
CA PRO A 288 -7.31 -8.43 -41.78
C PRO A 288 -6.65 -7.52 -40.76
N ILE A 289 -7.46 -6.73 -40.07
CA ILE A 289 -6.95 -5.88 -39.01
C ILE A 289 -6.53 -6.84 -37.87
N ALA A 290 -5.23 -6.86 -37.57
CA ALA A 290 -4.70 -7.58 -36.42
C ALA A 290 -5.12 -6.82 -35.15
N MET A 291 -5.84 -7.47 -34.24
CA MET A 291 -6.48 -6.79 -33.12
C MET A 291 -6.62 -7.69 -31.89
N THR A 292 -6.71 -7.08 -30.71
CA THR A 292 -6.93 -7.83 -29.47
C THR A 292 -8.38 -8.25 -29.33
N ILE A 293 -8.65 -9.20 -28.42
CA ILE A 293 -10.03 -9.62 -28.16
C ILE A 293 -10.85 -8.52 -27.45
N ASN A 294 -10.20 -7.55 -26.80
CA ASN A 294 -10.88 -6.37 -26.28
C ASN A 294 -11.34 -5.41 -27.38
N ASP A 295 -10.59 -5.25 -28.48
CA ASP A 295 -10.95 -4.36 -29.59
C ASP A 295 -12.25 -4.80 -30.29
N ILE A 296 -12.42 -6.10 -30.55
CA ILE A 296 -13.65 -6.67 -31.15
C ILE A 296 -14.86 -6.64 -30.23
N ARG A 297 -14.64 -6.63 -28.90
CA ARG A 297 -15.71 -6.61 -27.89
C ARG A 297 -16.29 -5.22 -27.65
N GLN A 298 -15.63 -4.14 -28.11
CA GLN A 298 -16.11 -2.76 -27.98
C GLN A 298 -17.53 -2.62 -28.54
N ARG A 299 -18.43 -2.00 -27.77
CA ARG A 299 -19.83 -1.74 -28.17
C ARG A 299 -20.15 -0.25 -28.12
N SER A 300 -20.95 0.22 -29.07
CA SER A 300 -21.69 1.49 -28.96
C SER A 300 -23.19 1.23 -29.15
N GLU A 301 -24.03 1.90 -28.37
CA GLU A 301 -25.49 1.68 -28.31
C GLU A 301 -25.91 0.19 -28.17
N GLY A 302 -25.08 -0.62 -27.49
CA GLY A 302 -25.29 -2.06 -27.30
C GLY A 302 -24.94 -2.95 -28.50
N ARG A 303 -24.38 -2.41 -29.58
CA ARG A 303 -23.90 -3.16 -30.77
C ARG A 303 -22.38 -3.18 -30.84
N TYR A 304 -21.79 -4.32 -31.19
CA TYR A 304 -20.34 -4.42 -31.39
C TYR A 304 -19.88 -3.58 -32.58
N LEU A 305 -18.83 -2.78 -32.39
CA LEU A 305 -18.33 -1.81 -33.37
C LEU A 305 -17.77 -2.48 -34.63
N LEU A 306 -17.10 -3.62 -34.49
CA LEU A 306 -16.40 -4.28 -35.60
C LEU A 306 -17.23 -5.37 -36.30
N LEU A 307 -18.53 -5.46 -36.02
CA LEU A 307 -19.40 -6.53 -36.53
C LEU A 307 -19.46 -6.59 -38.06
N ASN A 308 -19.31 -7.79 -38.62
CA ASN A 308 -19.21 -8.13 -40.06
C ASN A 308 -17.89 -7.76 -40.76
N ASN A 309 -16.90 -7.20 -40.07
CA ASN A 309 -15.55 -7.02 -40.64
C ASN A 309 -14.75 -8.32 -40.64
N ILE A 310 -13.72 -8.40 -41.49
CA ILE A 310 -12.72 -9.47 -41.42
C ILE A 310 -11.66 -9.03 -40.40
N VAL A 311 -11.49 -9.83 -39.36
CA VAL A 311 -10.54 -9.61 -38.26
C VAL A 311 -9.51 -10.73 -38.22
N GLU A 312 -8.33 -10.47 -37.68
CA GLU A 312 -7.32 -11.48 -37.36
C GLU A 312 -6.90 -11.33 -35.90
N VAL A 313 -7.01 -12.43 -35.16
CA VAL A 313 -6.99 -12.44 -33.70
C VAL A 313 -6.23 -13.66 -33.21
N GLU A 314 -5.42 -13.48 -32.18
CA GLU A 314 -4.66 -14.56 -31.54
C GLU A 314 -5.36 -15.03 -30.25
N GLY A 315 -5.27 -16.34 -29.96
CA GLY A 315 -5.74 -16.89 -28.69
C GLY A 315 -5.49 -18.39 -28.56
N ILE A 316 -5.45 -18.85 -27.31
CA ILE A 316 -5.18 -20.25 -26.96
C ILE A 316 -6.44 -21.11 -27.15
N ALA A 317 -6.33 -22.18 -27.93
CA ALA A 317 -7.44 -23.06 -28.28
C ALA A 317 -8.02 -23.77 -27.05
N VAL A 318 -9.28 -23.47 -26.68
CA VAL A 318 -9.93 -24.09 -25.49
C VAL A 318 -10.59 -25.45 -25.79
N VAL A 319 -10.71 -25.81 -27.07
CA VAL A 319 -11.21 -27.11 -27.57
C VAL A 319 -10.36 -27.52 -28.77
N SER A 320 -9.99 -28.81 -28.88
CA SER A 320 -9.30 -29.35 -30.06
C SER A 320 -10.19 -29.36 -31.31
N SER A 321 -9.63 -29.03 -32.48
CA SER A 321 -10.41 -28.84 -33.72
C SER A 321 -10.97 -30.12 -34.34
N GLY A 322 -11.88 -29.93 -35.31
CA GLY A 322 -12.48 -31.04 -36.07
C GLY A 322 -12.91 -30.72 -37.52
N LEU A 323 -13.70 -31.64 -38.10
CA LEU A 323 -14.46 -31.69 -39.37
C LEU A 323 -14.92 -30.36 -39.93
N TRP A 324 -14.01 -29.59 -40.52
CA TRP A 324 -14.32 -28.44 -41.37
C TRP A 324 -15.62 -28.63 -42.14
N HIS A 325 -16.59 -27.76 -41.87
CA HIS A 325 -17.93 -27.80 -42.43
C HIS A 325 -18.37 -26.41 -42.86
N ASP A 326 -18.59 -26.20 -44.15
CA ASP A 326 -18.78 -24.88 -44.83
C ASP A 326 -19.92 -23.98 -44.28
N SER A 327 -20.69 -24.45 -43.30
CA SER A 327 -21.77 -23.70 -42.64
C SER A 327 -21.70 -23.67 -41.10
N ALA A 328 -20.61 -24.15 -40.47
CA ALA A 328 -20.56 -24.40 -39.03
C ALA A 328 -19.21 -24.14 -38.35
N ASN A 329 -18.20 -23.60 -39.04
CA ASN A 329 -16.93 -23.23 -38.41
C ASN A 329 -17.04 -21.81 -37.85
N TYR A 330 -16.87 -21.66 -36.54
CA TYR A 330 -16.82 -20.37 -35.85
C TYR A 330 -16.06 -20.53 -34.53
N PHE A 331 -15.56 -19.42 -34.00
CA PHE A 331 -14.78 -19.36 -32.77
C PHE A 331 -15.33 -18.30 -31.82
N ALA A 332 -15.65 -18.67 -30.58
CA ALA A 332 -15.97 -17.71 -29.52
C ALA A 332 -14.68 -17.04 -28.99
N LEU A 333 -14.84 -15.83 -28.44
CA LEU A 333 -13.76 -14.86 -28.20
C LEU A 333 -13.62 -14.56 -26.70
N THR A 334 -12.41 -14.73 -26.14
CA THR A 334 -12.16 -14.62 -24.69
C THR A 334 -11.18 -13.51 -24.30
N ASP A 335 -11.28 -13.01 -23.07
CA ASP A 335 -10.33 -12.06 -22.45
C ASP A 335 -10.19 -12.44 -20.96
N LYS A 336 -9.05 -12.24 -20.27
CA LYS A 336 -7.87 -11.42 -20.64
C LYS A 336 -6.57 -12.21 -20.85
N SER A 337 -6.67 -13.53 -20.84
CA SER A 337 -5.52 -14.44 -20.74
C SER A 337 -5.69 -15.75 -21.55
N ALA A 338 -6.67 -15.78 -22.47
CA ALA A 338 -6.81 -16.65 -23.66
C ALA A 338 -7.84 -15.96 -24.61
N GLY A 339 -8.39 -16.50 -25.70
CA GLY A 339 -8.58 -17.91 -26.09
C GLY A 339 -9.46 -18.08 -27.34
N ILE A 340 -9.54 -19.30 -27.89
CA ILE A 340 -10.24 -19.61 -29.15
C ILE A 340 -11.03 -20.93 -29.07
N LEU A 341 -12.36 -20.86 -29.16
CA LEU A 341 -13.26 -22.02 -28.98
C LEU A 341 -13.56 -22.73 -30.30
N ILE A 342 -12.99 -23.91 -30.54
CA ILE A 342 -13.07 -24.59 -31.84
C ILE A 342 -14.15 -25.66 -31.88
N TYR A 343 -15.09 -25.60 -32.84
CA TYR A 343 -16.09 -26.65 -33.03
C TYR A 343 -16.21 -27.17 -34.46
N ALA A 344 -15.83 -28.44 -34.64
CA ALA A 344 -16.42 -29.39 -35.59
C ALA A 344 -15.95 -30.83 -35.26
N GLN A 345 -16.22 -31.86 -36.09
CA GLN A 345 -15.91 -33.27 -35.77
C GLN A 345 -15.13 -34.03 -36.88
N GLY A 346 -13.80 -34.27 -36.72
CA GLY A 346 -12.87 -35.00 -37.65
C GLY A 346 -11.78 -34.17 -38.37
N PHE A 347 -11.25 -34.51 -39.56
CA PHE A 347 -9.92 -34.00 -40.01
C PHE A 347 -9.79 -33.18 -41.32
N LYS A 348 -9.01 -32.08 -41.26
CA LYS A 348 -7.97 -31.68 -42.24
C LYS A 348 -6.90 -30.82 -41.51
N GLU A 349 -5.65 -30.83 -41.96
CA GLU A 349 -4.56 -30.06 -41.32
C GLU A 349 -4.62 -28.54 -41.60
N PRO A 350 -4.11 -27.69 -40.68
CA PRO A 350 -3.47 -28.06 -39.40
C PRO A 350 -4.47 -28.53 -38.33
N LEU A 351 -4.11 -29.58 -37.58
CA LEU A 351 -4.88 -30.04 -36.43
C LEU A 351 -4.52 -29.14 -35.24
N VAL A 352 -5.47 -28.33 -34.79
CA VAL A 352 -5.32 -27.51 -33.61
C VAL A 352 -5.73 -28.35 -32.40
N GLU A 353 -4.82 -28.52 -31.46
CA GLU A 353 -5.07 -29.21 -30.21
C GLU A 353 -5.54 -28.19 -29.15
N LYS A 354 -6.27 -28.64 -28.13
CA LYS A 354 -6.49 -27.81 -26.93
C LYS A 354 -5.12 -27.36 -26.40
N ASP A 355 -5.05 -26.14 -25.91
CA ASP A 355 -3.84 -25.46 -25.45
C ASP A 355 -2.91 -24.95 -26.58
N ASP A 356 -3.22 -25.11 -27.88
CA ASP A 356 -2.44 -24.46 -28.95
C ASP A 356 -2.73 -22.95 -29.04
N LEU A 357 -1.73 -22.07 -29.00
CA LEU A 357 -1.88 -20.66 -29.40
C LEU A 357 -2.06 -20.58 -30.92
N VAL A 358 -3.22 -20.10 -31.36
CA VAL A 358 -3.56 -19.97 -32.77
C VAL A 358 -3.91 -18.54 -33.15
N ARG A 359 -3.54 -18.16 -34.37
CA ARG A 359 -4.07 -16.98 -35.07
C ARG A 359 -5.26 -17.44 -35.90
N VAL A 360 -6.39 -16.75 -35.76
CA VAL A 360 -7.59 -17.00 -36.56
C VAL A 360 -7.97 -15.73 -37.29
N LYS A 361 -8.09 -15.86 -38.61
CA LYS A 361 -8.65 -14.86 -39.51
C LYS A 361 -10.08 -15.23 -39.85
N GLY A 362 -10.99 -14.26 -39.90
CA GLY A 362 -12.36 -14.51 -40.32
C GLY A 362 -13.32 -13.36 -40.09
N THR A 363 -14.58 -13.54 -40.49
CA THR A 363 -15.62 -12.52 -40.33
C THR A 363 -16.17 -12.51 -38.91
N LEU A 364 -16.12 -11.35 -38.24
CA LEU A 364 -16.74 -11.16 -36.93
C LEU A 364 -18.27 -11.17 -37.05
N SER A 365 -18.96 -11.98 -36.25
CA SER A 365 -20.41 -12.19 -36.34
C SER A 365 -21.01 -12.43 -34.96
N THR A 366 -22.32 -12.22 -34.80
CA THR A 366 -23.10 -12.70 -33.64
C THR A 366 -23.83 -14.02 -33.92
N VAL A 367 -23.47 -14.71 -35.01
CA VAL A 367 -24.16 -15.93 -35.47
C VAL A 367 -23.12 -16.99 -35.84
N GLY A 368 -22.78 -17.85 -34.87
CA GLY A 368 -21.86 -18.98 -35.09
C GLY A 368 -22.57 -20.16 -35.75
N TYR A 369 -23.63 -20.66 -35.13
CA TYR A 369 -24.45 -21.76 -35.62
C TYR A 369 -25.94 -21.53 -35.32
N THR A 370 -26.83 -22.37 -35.85
CA THR A 370 -28.29 -22.18 -35.78
C THR A 370 -28.89 -22.12 -34.36
N THR A 371 -28.11 -22.51 -33.35
CA THR A 371 -28.51 -22.59 -31.93
C THR A 371 -27.59 -21.79 -31.00
N ASP A 372 -26.56 -21.13 -31.56
CA ASP A 372 -25.58 -20.29 -30.85
C ASP A 372 -25.57 -18.93 -31.60
N VAL A 373 -26.52 -18.10 -31.19
CA VAL A 373 -26.94 -16.83 -31.81
C VAL A 373 -26.91 -15.76 -30.72
N ASN A 374 -26.53 -14.53 -31.08
CA ASN A 374 -26.25 -13.36 -30.24
C ASN A 374 -24.80 -13.24 -29.72
N SER A 375 -24.09 -14.35 -29.45
CA SER A 375 -22.69 -14.26 -29.03
C SER A 375 -21.69 -13.92 -30.14
N LEU A 376 -20.72 -13.08 -29.80
CA LEU A 376 -19.64 -12.65 -30.69
C LEU A 376 -18.68 -13.80 -31.02
N VAL A 377 -18.48 -14.03 -32.31
CA VAL A 377 -17.64 -15.12 -32.84
C VAL A 377 -16.89 -14.69 -34.10
N ILE A 378 -15.72 -15.28 -34.36
CA ILE A 378 -15.02 -15.18 -35.65
C ILE A 378 -15.41 -16.37 -36.53
N ARG A 379 -15.70 -16.13 -37.81
CA ARG A 379 -16.03 -17.15 -38.81
C ARG A 379 -14.93 -17.24 -39.89
N PRO A 380 -14.04 -18.24 -39.85
CA PRO A 380 -13.03 -18.42 -40.90
C PRO A 380 -13.70 -18.80 -42.23
N ALA A 381 -13.10 -18.39 -43.35
CA ALA A 381 -13.60 -18.74 -44.68
C ALA A 381 -13.06 -20.11 -45.15
N SER A 382 -11.90 -20.52 -44.64
CA SER A 382 -11.18 -21.75 -44.97
C SER A 382 -10.33 -22.25 -43.78
N PRO A 383 -9.84 -23.50 -43.79
CA PRO A 383 -8.85 -23.96 -42.82
C PRO A 383 -7.52 -23.21 -42.88
N ASP A 384 -7.19 -22.62 -44.04
CA ASP A 384 -5.93 -21.89 -44.26
C ASP A 384 -5.95 -20.50 -43.58
N ASP A 385 -7.11 -20.06 -43.05
CA ASP A 385 -7.29 -18.88 -42.19
C ASP A 385 -6.98 -19.16 -40.70
N ILE A 386 -6.41 -20.33 -40.39
CA ILE A 386 -6.04 -20.77 -39.02
C ILE A 386 -4.56 -21.14 -39.00
N GLU A 387 -3.75 -20.38 -38.27
CA GLU A 387 -2.31 -20.62 -38.09
C GLU A 387 -2.02 -21.04 -36.65
N ILE A 388 -1.32 -22.16 -36.45
CA ILE A 388 -0.80 -22.54 -35.13
C ILE A 388 0.52 -21.80 -34.93
N ILE A 389 0.53 -20.80 -34.04
CA ILE A 389 1.72 -20.03 -33.68
C ILE A 389 2.63 -20.88 -32.79
N ARG A 390 2.05 -21.50 -31.76
CA ARG A 390 2.77 -22.28 -30.75
C ARG A 390 1.85 -23.36 -30.15
N LYS A 391 2.44 -24.47 -29.71
CA LYS A 391 1.71 -25.60 -29.11
C LYS A 391 1.89 -25.65 -27.60
N GLY A 392 0.82 -25.98 -26.87
CA GLY A 392 0.87 -26.28 -25.43
C GLY A 392 1.13 -25.05 -24.55
N GLU A 393 0.28 -24.05 -24.66
CA GLU A 393 0.26 -22.80 -23.90
C GLU A 393 -0.73 -22.89 -22.74
N THR A 394 -0.37 -22.32 -21.59
CA THR A 394 -1.20 -22.37 -20.38
C THR A 394 -2.52 -21.63 -20.57
N LEU A 395 -3.65 -22.34 -20.39
CA LEU A 395 -4.96 -21.69 -20.31
C LEU A 395 -5.11 -20.90 -19.00
N PRO A 396 -5.89 -19.81 -19.01
CA PRO A 396 -6.08 -18.96 -17.86
C PRO A 396 -6.96 -19.60 -16.81
N ASP A 397 -6.76 -19.18 -15.58
CA ASP A 397 -7.68 -19.51 -14.50
C ASP A 397 -9.09 -18.95 -14.81
N PRO A 398 -10.15 -19.76 -14.61
CA PRO A 398 -11.51 -19.38 -14.93
C PRO A 398 -12.08 -18.35 -13.95
N VAL A 399 -12.81 -17.36 -14.48
CA VAL A 399 -13.52 -16.38 -13.64
C VAL A 399 -14.72 -17.06 -12.95
N ILE A 400 -14.77 -17.01 -11.62
CA ILE A 400 -15.88 -17.59 -10.87
C ILE A 400 -17.12 -16.69 -11.00
N ILE A 401 -18.26 -17.27 -11.37
CA ILE A 401 -19.57 -16.59 -11.44
C ILE A 401 -20.65 -17.40 -10.71
N PHE A 402 -21.78 -16.76 -10.41
CA PHE A 402 -22.91 -17.39 -9.74
C PHE A 402 -24.08 -17.64 -10.69
N THR A 403 -24.96 -18.58 -10.34
CA THR A 403 -26.16 -18.85 -11.15
C THR A 403 -27.19 -17.72 -11.08
N ASP A 404 -27.08 -16.81 -10.09
CA ASP A 404 -27.86 -15.57 -9.95
C ASP A 404 -27.09 -14.29 -10.35
N SER A 405 -25.93 -14.40 -11.01
CA SER A 405 -25.17 -13.24 -11.49
C SER A 405 -25.99 -12.39 -12.47
N ALA A 406 -25.93 -11.06 -12.34
CA ALA A 406 -26.73 -10.16 -13.16
C ALA A 406 -26.25 -10.16 -14.62
N LYS A 407 -27.18 -10.04 -15.59
CA LYS A 407 -26.83 -10.00 -17.03
C LYS A 407 -25.83 -8.90 -17.39
N SER A 408 -25.87 -7.76 -16.68
CA SER A 408 -24.92 -6.65 -16.83
C SER A 408 -23.51 -6.96 -16.35
N GLN A 409 -23.32 -7.94 -15.45
CA GLN A 409 -22.01 -8.45 -15.04
C GLN A 409 -21.52 -9.51 -16.05
N LEU A 410 -22.42 -10.42 -16.45
CA LEU A 410 -22.11 -11.52 -17.37
C LEU A 410 -21.72 -11.06 -18.80
N ILE A 411 -22.23 -9.91 -19.25
CA ILE A 411 -21.96 -9.38 -20.60
C ILE A 411 -20.48 -9.04 -20.86
N ASN A 412 -19.72 -8.72 -19.81
CA ASN A 412 -18.27 -8.44 -19.89
C ASN A 412 -17.42 -9.71 -19.80
N LEU A 413 -18.01 -10.81 -19.33
CA LEU A 413 -17.40 -12.14 -19.25
C LEU A 413 -17.83 -13.04 -20.43
N GLU A 414 -18.59 -12.51 -21.39
CA GLU A 414 -19.11 -13.26 -22.52
C GLU A 414 -17.98 -13.82 -23.40
N GLY A 415 -17.91 -15.14 -23.52
CA GLY A 415 -16.85 -15.87 -24.21
C GLY A 415 -15.63 -16.14 -23.33
N SER A 416 -15.53 -15.58 -22.13
CA SER A 416 -14.46 -15.90 -21.17
C SER A 416 -14.65 -17.29 -20.54
N LEU A 417 -13.52 -17.88 -20.12
CA LEU A 417 -13.53 -19.11 -19.34
C LEU A 417 -14.06 -18.78 -17.93
N VAL A 418 -15.10 -19.49 -17.51
CA VAL A 418 -15.77 -19.29 -16.23
C VAL A 418 -15.92 -20.60 -15.47
N MET A 419 -16.12 -20.48 -14.15
CA MET A 419 -16.43 -21.60 -13.28
C MET A 419 -17.70 -21.30 -12.48
N ILE A 420 -18.64 -22.26 -12.49
CA ILE A 420 -19.86 -22.21 -11.68
C ILE A 420 -19.96 -23.44 -10.77
N PHE A 421 -20.66 -23.26 -9.66
CA PHE A 421 -20.85 -24.27 -8.63
C PHE A 421 -22.34 -24.41 -8.34
N GLY A 422 -22.83 -25.63 -8.10
CA GLY A 422 -24.22 -25.81 -7.70
C GLY A 422 -24.71 -27.25 -7.74
N LYS A 423 -26.04 -27.38 -7.74
CA LYS A 423 -26.79 -28.63 -7.71
C LYS A 423 -27.53 -28.83 -9.03
N ILE A 424 -27.51 -30.04 -9.58
CA ILE A 424 -28.26 -30.38 -10.79
C ILE A 424 -29.75 -30.42 -10.46
N SER A 425 -30.54 -29.57 -11.11
CA SER A 425 -31.98 -29.39 -10.85
C SER A 425 -32.90 -29.98 -11.93
N ALA A 426 -32.44 -30.06 -13.18
CA ALA A 426 -33.14 -30.73 -14.28
C ALA A 426 -32.19 -31.02 -15.46
N TYR A 427 -32.39 -32.13 -16.18
CA TYR A 427 -31.67 -32.43 -17.42
C TYR A 427 -32.39 -31.90 -18.67
N ASP A 428 -31.62 -31.50 -19.67
CA ASP A 428 -32.08 -31.20 -21.03
C ASP A 428 -31.36 -32.15 -22.00
N ASN A 429 -32.02 -33.25 -22.37
CA ASN A 429 -31.48 -34.33 -23.20
C ASN A 429 -32.44 -34.73 -24.35
N GLU A 430 -33.38 -33.84 -24.71
CA GLU A 430 -34.44 -34.18 -25.68
C GLU A 430 -34.04 -33.94 -27.16
N THR A 431 -32.84 -33.38 -27.41
CA THR A 431 -32.38 -33.00 -28.76
C THR A 431 -30.91 -33.40 -28.99
N ILE A 432 -30.29 -32.88 -30.06
CA ILE A 432 -28.83 -33.01 -30.33
C ILE A 432 -27.96 -32.14 -29.39
N SER A 433 -28.60 -31.27 -28.60
CA SER A 433 -27.97 -30.57 -27.48
C SER A 433 -28.32 -31.31 -26.20
N ARG A 434 -27.31 -31.45 -25.32
CA ARG A 434 -27.41 -32.08 -24.00
C ARG A 434 -26.98 -31.11 -22.92
N GLY A 435 -27.40 -31.38 -21.69
CA GLY A 435 -26.94 -30.64 -20.53
C GLY A 435 -27.91 -30.73 -19.37
N PHE A 436 -27.81 -29.76 -18.48
CA PHE A 436 -28.60 -29.67 -17.26
C PHE A 436 -28.69 -28.23 -16.75
N TRP A 437 -29.69 -27.97 -15.91
CA TRP A 437 -29.80 -26.73 -15.15
C TRP A 437 -29.08 -26.90 -13.82
N LEU A 438 -28.22 -25.92 -13.51
CA LEU A 438 -27.50 -25.84 -12.25
C LEU A 438 -28.11 -24.74 -11.38
N THR A 439 -28.54 -25.08 -10.17
CA THR A 439 -28.94 -24.12 -9.14
C THR A 439 -27.81 -23.96 -8.13
N GLY A 440 -27.25 -22.76 -8.03
CA GLY A 440 -26.16 -22.40 -7.13
C GLY A 440 -26.10 -20.89 -6.87
N PRO A 441 -27.20 -20.29 -6.37
CA PRO A 441 -27.26 -18.86 -6.12
C PRO A 441 -26.34 -18.43 -4.97
N SER A 442 -25.90 -17.17 -5.00
CA SER A 442 -25.07 -16.55 -3.97
C SER A 442 -25.71 -16.51 -2.57
N ASP A 443 -27.03 -16.71 -2.46
CA ASP A 443 -27.77 -16.84 -1.19
C ASP A 443 -27.78 -18.27 -0.60
N ARG A 444 -27.19 -19.24 -1.33
CA ARG A 444 -27.05 -20.67 -0.96
C ARG A 444 -28.36 -21.47 -0.97
N ASP A 445 -29.45 -20.97 -1.56
CA ASP A 445 -30.67 -21.76 -1.79
C ASP A 445 -30.55 -22.63 -3.06
N PHE A 446 -29.89 -23.79 -2.91
CA PHE A 446 -29.71 -24.76 -4.00
C PHE A 446 -31.02 -25.36 -4.55
N ASP A 447 -32.18 -25.14 -3.92
CA ASP A 447 -33.48 -25.60 -4.40
C ASP A 447 -34.27 -24.48 -5.15
N ASN A 448 -33.74 -23.25 -5.21
CA ASN A 448 -34.35 -22.14 -5.94
C ASN A 448 -34.13 -22.23 -7.46
N VAL A 449 -35.01 -22.96 -8.14
CA VAL A 449 -34.99 -23.13 -9.62
C VAL A 449 -35.11 -21.81 -10.40
N SER A 450 -35.60 -20.72 -9.79
CA SER A 450 -35.70 -19.41 -10.48
C SER A 450 -34.37 -18.66 -10.62
N ALA A 451 -33.33 -19.12 -9.92
CA ALA A 451 -31.97 -18.60 -9.98
C ALA A 451 -30.99 -19.61 -10.62
N GLY A 452 -31.49 -20.52 -11.46
CA GLY A 452 -30.67 -21.54 -12.13
C GLY A 452 -30.01 -21.04 -13.41
N MET A 453 -28.77 -21.46 -13.66
CA MET A 453 -28.03 -21.23 -14.90
C MET A 453 -27.93 -22.53 -15.70
N LYS A 454 -28.01 -22.43 -17.03
CA LYS A 454 -27.96 -23.60 -17.91
C LYS A 454 -26.52 -24.02 -18.17
N VAL A 455 -26.25 -25.32 -18.12
CA VAL A 455 -25.05 -25.97 -18.64
C VAL A 455 -25.46 -26.70 -19.91
N LYS A 456 -24.82 -26.39 -21.05
CA LYS A 456 -25.26 -26.87 -22.38
C LYS A 456 -24.07 -27.23 -23.26
N PHE A 457 -24.13 -28.40 -23.89
CA PHE A 457 -23.18 -28.90 -24.88
C PHE A 457 -23.94 -29.70 -25.98
N TYR A 458 -23.21 -30.40 -26.86
CA TYR A 458 -23.79 -31.16 -27.97
C TYR A 458 -23.23 -32.59 -28.04
N ASP A 459 -23.99 -33.52 -28.60
CA ASP A 459 -23.66 -34.96 -28.68
C ASP A 459 -22.24 -35.27 -29.22
N TYR A 460 -21.75 -34.46 -30.15
CA TYR A 460 -20.43 -34.66 -30.78
C TYR A 460 -19.25 -34.22 -29.90
N ALA A 461 -19.47 -33.53 -28.78
CA ALA A 461 -18.43 -33.12 -27.84
C ALA A 461 -17.86 -34.30 -27.02
N GLY A 462 -18.51 -35.47 -27.03
CA GLY A 462 -18.01 -36.67 -26.33
C GLY A 462 -18.11 -36.60 -24.80
N ILE A 463 -18.84 -35.62 -24.27
CA ILE A 463 -19.04 -35.42 -22.83
C ILE A 463 -20.09 -36.41 -22.31
N ASP A 464 -19.71 -37.24 -21.35
CA ASP A 464 -20.54 -38.28 -20.72
C ASP A 464 -20.98 -37.87 -19.32
N ILE A 465 -22.23 -37.41 -19.22
CA ILE A 465 -22.91 -37.06 -17.95
C ILE A 465 -23.69 -38.23 -17.34
N SER A 466 -23.57 -39.46 -17.86
CA SER A 466 -24.40 -40.60 -17.41
C SER A 466 -24.13 -41.08 -15.98
N ALA A 467 -23.03 -40.64 -15.36
CA ALA A 467 -22.72 -40.90 -13.96
C ALA A 467 -23.41 -39.92 -12.99
N LEU A 468 -23.88 -38.76 -13.48
CA LEU A 468 -24.50 -37.72 -12.67
C LEU A 468 -26.02 -38.00 -12.50
N GLY A 469 -26.58 -37.63 -11.35
CA GLY A 469 -28.00 -37.76 -11.04
C GLY A 469 -28.71 -36.40 -10.89
N ASP A 470 -30.05 -36.43 -10.85
CA ASP A 470 -30.82 -35.29 -10.33
C ASP A 470 -30.42 -35.06 -8.87
N GLY A 471 -30.01 -33.84 -8.52
CA GLY A 471 -29.50 -33.49 -7.20
C GLY A 471 -28.00 -33.76 -6.97
N SER A 472 -27.23 -34.23 -7.96
CA SER A 472 -25.77 -34.24 -7.87
C SER A 472 -25.22 -32.82 -7.73
N PHE A 473 -24.20 -32.66 -6.91
CA PHE A 473 -23.50 -31.38 -6.70
C PHE A 473 -22.26 -31.35 -7.58
N VAL A 474 -22.10 -30.31 -8.39
CA VAL A 474 -21.03 -30.24 -9.41
C VAL A 474 -20.36 -28.86 -9.45
N ALA A 475 -19.05 -28.88 -9.69
CA ALA A 475 -18.33 -27.74 -10.24
C ALA A 475 -18.30 -27.91 -11.76
N VAL A 476 -18.57 -26.82 -12.48
CA VAL A 476 -18.59 -26.79 -13.94
C VAL A 476 -17.74 -25.64 -14.42
N GLN A 477 -16.59 -26.00 -15.00
CA GLN A 477 -15.78 -25.09 -15.81
C GLN A 477 -16.34 -25.06 -17.24
N GLY A 478 -16.18 -23.94 -17.94
CA GLY A 478 -16.58 -23.85 -19.33
C GLY A 478 -16.51 -22.44 -19.88
N VAL A 479 -16.89 -22.27 -21.13
CA VAL A 479 -16.98 -20.94 -21.76
C VAL A 479 -18.38 -20.37 -21.52
N LEU A 480 -18.48 -19.10 -21.12
CA LEU A 480 -19.75 -18.40 -20.99
C LEU A 480 -20.27 -17.99 -22.38
N ILE A 481 -21.49 -18.39 -22.75
CA ILE A 481 -22.07 -18.14 -24.08
C ILE A 481 -23.53 -17.67 -23.95
N GLN A 482 -23.98 -16.83 -24.87
CA GLN A 482 -25.36 -16.38 -24.98
C GLN A 482 -26.17 -17.24 -25.97
N ASP A 483 -27.44 -17.47 -25.66
CA ASP A 483 -28.38 -18.14 -26.56
C ASP A 483 -29.26 -17.17 -27.39
N ASN A 484 -30.12 -17.75 -28.24
CA ASN A 484 -30.98 -17.01 -29.15
C ASN A 484 -32.06 -16.14 -28.47
N GLU A 485 -32.33 -16.33 -27.18
CA GLU A 485 -33.24 -15.52 -26.38
C GLU A 485 -32.50 -14.42 -25.59
N GLY A 486 -31.17 -14.46 -25.58
CA GLY A 486 -30.32 -13.51 -24.87
C GLY A 486 -30.00 -13.95 -23.44
N GLU A 487 -30.15 -15.24 -23.12
CA GLU A 487 -29.77 -15.82 -21.84
C GLU A 487 -28.35 -16.38 -21.87
N PHE A 488 -27.64 -16.30 -20.74
CA PHE A 488 -26.28 -16.83 -20.61
C PHE A 488 -26.29 -18.28 -20.10
N TYR A 489 -25.39 -19.08 -20.65
CA TYR A 489 -25.19 -20.48 -20.29
C TYR A 489 -23.69 -20.82 -20.27
N VAL A 490 -23.29 -21.80 -19.46
CA VAL A 490 -21.91 -22.30 -19.44
C VAL A 490 -21.76 -23.52 -20.34
N ARG A 491 -20.71 -23.54 -21.16
CA ARG A 491 -20.41 -24.60 -22.12
C ARG A 491 -19.10 -25.31 -21.77
N PRO A 492 -19.16 -26.51 -21.18
CA PRO A 492 -18.00 -27.36 -20.96
C PRO A 492 -17.34 -27.79 -22.27
N THR A 493 -16.02 -27.99 -22.23
CA THR A 493 -15.15 -28.34 -23.36
C THR A 493 -14.81 -29.82 -23.40
N ILE A 494 -14.59 -30.43 -22.23
CA ILE A 494 -14.19 -31.83 -22.02
C ILE A 494 -14.94 -32.45 -20.82
N ASN A 495 -14.74 -33.75 -20.55
CA ASN A 495 -15.37 -34.42 -19.41
C ASN A 495 -14.90 -33.85 -18.07
N GLU A 496 -13.60 -33.55 -17.99
CA GLU A 496 -12.87 -33.10 -16.80
C GLU A 496 -13.28 -31.70 -16.34
N ASP A 497 -14.04 -30.96 -17.15
CA ASP A 497 -14.63 -29.67 -16.82
C ASP A 497 -15.88 -29.80 -15.92
N ILE A 498 -16.54 -30.96 -15.93
CA ILE A 498 -17.70 -31.25 -15.07
C ILE A 498 -17.25 -32.22 -13.97
N ARG A 499 -17.22 -31.75 -12.72
CA ARG A 499 -16.70 -32.52 -11.58
C ARG A 499 -17.76 -32.68 -10.52
N GLU A 500 -18.14 -33.92 -10.23
CA GLU A 500 -18.99 -34.22 -9.08
C GLU A 500 -18.23 -34.00 -7.77
N HIS A 501 -18.90 -33.31 -6.85
CA HIS A 501 -18.40 -32.92 -5.55
C HIS A 501 -19.45 -33.22 -4.49
N THR A 502 -19.05 -33.17 -3.22
CA THR A 502 -20.02 -33.21 -2.13
C THR A 502 -20.75 -31.86 -2.02
N GLU A 503 -21.99 -31.89 -1.53
CA GLU A 503 -22.79 -30.70 -1.19
C GLU A 503 -21.96 -29.62 -0.48
N ASN A 504 -21.25 -30.01 0.56
CA ASN A 504 -20.46 -29.10 1.38
C ASN A 504 -19.22 -28.54 0.65
N ARG A 505 -18.65 -29.26 -0.34
CA ARG A 505 -17.57 -28.74 -1.19
C ARG A 505 -18.08 -27.69 -2.16
N ILE A 506 -19.31 -27.82 -2.64
CA ILE A 506 -19.98 -26.77 -3.41
C ILE A 506 -20.34 -25.58 -2.52
N LEU A 507 -20.90 -25.81 -1.32
CA LEU A 507 -21.20 -24.76 -0.33
C LEU A 507 -19.94 -23.92 0.00
N PHE A 508 -18.79 -24.58 0.18
CA PHE A 508 -17.48 -23.92 0.33
C PHE A 508 -17.16 -23.02 -0.86
N LEU A 509 -17.13 -23.58 -2.07
CA LEU A 509 -16.74 -22.87 -3.29
C LEU A 509 -17.69 -21.70 -3.62
N THR A 510 -18.98 -21.80 -3.25
CA THR A 510 -19.94 -20.68 -3.32
C THR A 510 -19.79 -19.63 -2.21
N THR A 511 -19.03 -19.89 -1.15
CA THR A 511 -18.84 -18.96 -0.03
C THR A 511 -17.55 -18.13 -0.15
N ILE A 512 -16.51 -18.70 -0.75
CA ILE A 512 -15.23 -18.02 -1.03
C ILE A 512 -15.35 -17.03 -2.18
N ALA A 513 -16.19 -17.37 -3.16
CA ALA A 513 -16.64 -16.42 -4.14
C ALA A 513 -17.52 -15.41 -3.39
N ARG A 514 -17.15 -14.14 -3.48
CA ARG A 514 -17.88 -13.03 -2.85
C ARG A 514 -18.27 -12.03 -3.92
N LYS A 515 -19.47 -11.47 -3.80
CA LYS A 515 -20.12 -10.60 -4.81
C LYS A 515 -19.45 -9.22 -4.92
N ASP A 516 -18.69 -8.90 -3.88
CA ASP A 516 -17.96 -7.68 -3.54
C ASP A 516 -17.02 -7.25 -4.69
N LEU A 517 -16.36 -8.21 -5.35
CA LEU A 517 -15.41 -8.01 -6.46
C LEU A 517 -16.07 -7.63 -7.80
N LEU A 518 -17.40 -7.47 -7.86
CA LEU A 518 -18.16 -7.20 -9.10
C LEU A 518 -19.10 -5.99 -8.98
N THR A 519 -18.83 -5.06 -8.06
CA THR A 519 -19.55 -3.79 -7.91
C THR A 519 -18.56 -2.63 -7.66
N PRO A 520 -18.51 -1.61 -8.54
CA PRO A 520 -17.99 -0.31 -8.15
C PRO A 520 -18.88 0.24 -7.03
N THR A 521 -18.28 0.64 -5.91
CA THR A 521 -18.99 1.14 -4.73
C THR A 521 -19.39 2.60 -4.91
N GLU A 522 -20.67 2.84 -5.19
CA GLU A 522 -21.37 4.05 -4.76
C GLU A 522 -22.17 3.72 -3.49
N GLU A 523 -21.90 4.41 -2.37
CA GLU A 523 -22.91 4.90 -1.40
C GLU A 523 -22.22 5.74 -0.30
N GLU A 524 -22.51 7.03 -0.23
CA GLU A 524 -22.14 7.89 0.90
C GLU A 524 -23.05 7.62 2.13
N PRO A 525 -22.51 7.60 3.35
CA PRO A 525 -23.33 7.57 4.56
C PRO A 525 -23.61 8.98 5.13
N GLU A 526 -24.76 9.58 4.77
CA GLU A 526 -25.34 10.66 5.59
C GLU A 526 -25.65 10.14 7.01
N THR A 527 -25.03 10.69 8.07
CA THR A 527 -25.69 10.74 9.39
C THR A 527 -25.40 12.00 10.20
N THR A 528 -26.47 12.69 10.58
CA THR A 528 -26.45 13.83 11.51
C THR A 528 -26.00 13.43 12.92
N LYS A 529 -24.94 14.06 13.45
CA LYS A 529 -24.54 13.90 14.86
C LYS A 529 -25.50 14.61 15.82
N LYS A 530 -25.96 13.89 16.85
CA LYS A 530 -26.49 14.47 18.10
C LYS A 530 -25.37 14.66 19.10
N GLU A 531 -25.45 15.72 19.91
CA GLU A 531 -24.60 15.85 21.10
C GLU A 531 -25.03 14.83 22.17
N GLU A 532 -24.10 13.98 22.60
CA GLU A 532 -24.24 13.13 23.79
C GLU A 532 -23.34 13.62 24.93
N SER A 533 -23.55 13.10 26.13
CA SER A 533 -23.04 13.65 27.40
C SER A 533 -21.51 13.61 27.54
N ARG A 534 -20.93 14.72 28.03
CA ARG A 534 -19.51 14.82 28.38
C ARG A 534 -19.21 14.19 29.73
N ASP A 535 -18.99 12.88 29.76
CA ASP A 535 -18.37 12.20 30.90
C ASP A 535 -16.84 12.23 30.80
N LEU A 536 -16.15 12.24 31.94
CA LEU A 536 -14.69 12.13 31.98
C LEU A 536 -14.28 10.69 31.64
N VAL A 537 -13.48 10.53 30.59
CA VAL A 537 -12.88 9.24 30.23
C VAL A 537 -11.43 9.22 30.70
N LEU A 538 -11.04 8.18 31.44
CA LEU A 538 -9.67 7.92 31.89
C LEU A 538 -9.28 6.47 31.54
N PRO A 539 -7.99 6.19 31.25
CA PRO A 539 -7.48 4.83 31.10
C PRO A 539 -7.75 3.95 32.34
N GLU A 540 -7.92 2.64 32.14
CA GLU A 540 -8.22 1.68 33.23
C GLU A 540 -7.14 1.61 34.34
N ASN A 541 -5.92 2.11 34.09
CA ASN A 541 -4.82 2.14 35.05
C ASN A 541 -4.56 3.53 35.67
N VAL A 542 -5.43 4.52 35.41
CA VAL A 542 -5.21 5.94 35.76
C VAL A 542 -6.35 6.47 36.65
N GLU A 543 -5.99 7.01 37.82
CA GLU A 543 -6.93 7.65 38.74
C GLU A 543 -6.66 9.16 38.84
N THR A 544 -7.68 10.01 38.85
CA THR A 544 -7.52 11.45 39.09
C THR A 544 -7.02 11.72 40.51
N ILE A 545 -5.96 12.52 40.66
CA ILE A 545 -5.51 13.00 41.98
C ILE A 545 -6.42 14.15 42.45
N THR A 546 -6.85 15.04 41.55
CA THR A 546 -7.64 16.23 41.91
C THR A 546 -8.96 16.33 41.15
N TRP A 547 -9.99 16.87 41.79
CA TRP A 547 -11.28 17.18 41.15
C TRP A 547 -11.23 18.55 40.44
N LEU A 548 -10.21 18.80 39.62
CA LEU A 548 -10.14 19.96 38.72
C LEU A 548 -10.96 19.73 37.43
N LEU A 549 -12.08 19.01 37.54
CA LEU A 549 -13.05 18.83 36.47
C LEU A 549 -13.85 20.10 36.30
N SER A 550 -13.71 20.79 35.17
CA SER A 550 -14.56 21.96 34.92
C SER A 550 -14.61 22.42 33.48
N SER A 551 -15.83 22.73 33.04
CA SER A 551 -16.13 23.70 31.99
C SER A 551 -15.93 25.18 32.42
N ASP A 552 -15.52 25.43 33.68
CA ASP A 552 -15.64 26.74 34.36
C ASP A 552 -14.43 27.17 35.24
N ASN A 553 -13.44 26.30 35.50
CA ASN A 553 -12.20 26.65 36.23
C ASN A 553 -10.99 26.58 35.28
N ASP A 554 -10.83 27.64 34.49
CA ASP A 554 -9.66 27.93 33.64
C ASP A 554 -8.31 27.74 34.39
N PHE A 555 -7.73 26.54 34.52
CA PHE A 555 -6.40 26.32 35.14
C PHE A 555 -5.54 25.27 34.41
N PHE A 556 -4.27 25.61 34.17
CA PHE A 556 -3.22 24.71 33.66
C PHE A 556 -2.09 24.55 34.69
N SER A 557 -1.29 23.48 34.62
CA SER A 557 -0.13 23.25 35.49
C SER A 557 1.13 22.91 34.69
N SER A 558 2.26 23.54 35.01
CA SER A 558 3.56 23.29 34.36
C SER A 558 4.52 22.40 35.15
N SER A 559 4.40 22.37 36.48
CA SER A 559 5.36 21.70 37.35
C SER A 559 4.75 21.35 38.70
N ILE A 560 5.08 20.16 39.20
CA ILE A 560 4.52 19.56 40.41
C ILE A 560 5.64 18.89 41.20
N ALA A 561 5.62 19.01 42.53
CA ALA A 561 6.46 18.21 43.42
C ALA A 561 5.67 17.65 44.60
N GLY A 562 5.89 16.38 44.90
CA GLY A 562 5.27 15.67 46.02
C GLY A 562 6.29 15.21 47.06
N THR A 563 5.82 15.03 48.30
CA THR A 563 6.54 14.22 49.30
C THR A 563 6.48 12.74 48.93
N SER A 564 7.57 12.01 49.15
CA SER A 564 7.67 10.53 49.01
C SER A 564 6.82 9.73 50.02
N ASN A 565 5.86 10.37 50.69
CA ASN A 565 4.87 9.74 51.57
C ASN A 565 3.42 10.00 51.11
N GLY A 566 3.25 10.65 49.95
CA GLY A 566 1.97 10.94 49.32
C GLY A 566 1.05 11.96 50.03
N LYS A 567 1.50 12.65 51.09
CA LYS A 567 0.60 13.50 51.90
C LYS A 567 0.60 14.98 51.56
N GLU A 568 1.71 15.52 51.06
CA GLU A 568 1.83 16.92 50.67
C GLU A 568 2.32 16.98 49.21
N VAL A 569 1.54 17.63 48.34
CA VAL A 569 1.89 17.88 46.93
C VAL A 569 1.74 19.37 46.66
N PHE A 570 2.70 19.96 45.97
CA PHE A 570 2.72 21.36 45.58
C PHE A 570 2.77 21.47 44.07
N ALA A 571 1.86 22.25 43.49
CA ALA A 571 1.77 22.43 42.04
C ALA A 571 1.80 23.92 41.67
N SER A 572 2.52 24.25 40.60
CA SER A 572 2.43 25.55 39.93
C SER A 572 1.20 25.57 39.03
N LEU A 573 0.32 26.56 39.24
CA LEU A 573 -0.93 26.71 38.51
C LEU A 573 -1.02 28.09 37.83
N TYR A 574 -1.52 28.12 36.58
CA TYR A 574 -1.87 29.32 35.80
C TYR A 574 -3.38 29.44 35.66
N LYS A 575 -3.89 30.63 35.32
CA LYS A 575 -5.31 30.80 34.97
C LYS A 575 -5.51 30.98 33.46
N GLU A 576 -6.32 30.14 32.83
CA GLU A 576 -6.36 29.89 31.37
C GLU A 576 -7.15 30.94 30.55
N LYS A 577 -6.91 32.24 30.77
CA LYS A 577 -7.27 33.30 29.81
C LYS A 577 -6.10 34.23 29.51
N GLY A 578 -5.20 33.70 28.68
CA GLY A 578 -4.20 34.47 27.95
C GLY A 578 -2.78 34.36 28.51
N THR A 579 -1.86 33.99 27.61
CA THR A 579 -0.42 34.28 27.61
C THR A 579 0.08 35.29 28.65
N ARG A 580 0.99 34.87 29.56
CA ARG A 580 1.82 35.70 30.49
C ARG A 580 1.33 37.16 30.67
N SER A 581 0.11 37.35 31.18
CA SER A 581 -0.46 38.69 31.42
C SER A 581 -0.25 39.09 32.88
N LYS A 582 -0.17 40.41 33.14
CA LYS A 582 0.05 40.94 34.50
C LYS A 582 -1.05 40.56 35.52
N ASP A 583 -2.20 40.07 35.06
CA ASP A 583 -3.35 39.73 35.89
C ASP A 583 -3.39 38.24 36.33
N PHE A 584 -2.58 37.36 35.73
CA PHE A 584 -2.63 35.90 35.95
C PHE A 584 -1.24 35.26 36.14
N SER A 585 -0.38 35.88 36.95
CA SER A 585 0.95 35.35 37.30
C SER A 585 0.92 33.95 37.93
N PRO A 586 1.92 33.10 37.63
CA PRO A 586 2.02 31.74 38.18
C PRO A 586 2.24 31.74 39.68
N ALA A 587 1.65 30.77 40.37
CA ALA A 587 1.82 30.58 41.79
C ALA A 587 1.79 29.11 42.18
N ILE A 588 2.49 28.78 43.26
CA ILE A 588 2.51 27.45 43.85
C ILE A 588 1.38 27.30 44.89
N TYR A 589 0.62 26.22 44.76
CA TYR A 589 -0.47 25.85 45.65
C TYR A 589 -0.20 24.51 46.31
N GLU A 590 -0.56 24.41 47.59
CA GLU A 590 -0.61 23.15 48.35
C GLU A 590 -1.88 22.37 47.98
N LEU A 591 -1.72 21.11 47.61
CA LEU A 591 -2.79 20.17 47.28
C LEU A 591 -2.95 19.18 48.45
N VAL A 592 -4.13 19.15 49.06
CA VAL A 592 -4.44 18.29 50.22
C VAL A 592 -5.65 17.43 49.89
N GLN A 593 -5.51 16.10 49.97
CA GLN A 593 -6.57 15.13 49.65
C GLN A 593 -7.27 15.43 48.30
N GLY A 594 -6.48 15.75 47.27
CA GLY A 594 -6.99 16.04 45.93
C GLY A 594 -7.67 17.39 45.75
N ASN A 595 -7.58 18.30 46.72
CA ASN A 595 -8.16 19.64 46.63
C ASN A 595 -7.08 20.71 46.75
N VAL A 596 -7.23 21.79 45.96
CA VAL A 596 -6.39 22.99 46.07
C VAL A 596 -6.68 23.65 47.42
N SER A 597 -5.72 23.57 48.34
CA SER A 597 -5.91 23.94 49.75
C SER A 597 -5.51 25.39 50.03
N THR A 598 -4.29 25.79 49.68
CA THR A 598 -3.74 27.10 50.05
C THR A 598 -2.58 27.50 49.10
N LYS A 599 -2.57 28.76 48.63
CA LYS A 599 -1.44 29.36 47.91
C LYS A 599 -0.29 29.62 48.89
N ILE A 600 0.97 29.31 48.53
CA ILE A 600 2.11 29.65 49.39
C ILE A 600 2.22 31.19 49.55
N PRO A 601 2.65 31.72 50.72
CA PRO A 601 2.65 33.15 51.00
C PRO A 601 3.81 33.92 50.32
N PHE A 602 4.10 33.60 49.05
CA PHE A 602 5.08 34.32 48.24
C PHE A 602 4.44 35.54 47.57
N PRO A 603 5.05 36.74 47.64
CA PRO A 603 4.43 37.99 47.19
C PRO A 603 4.48 38.23 45.66
N GLY A 604 5.16 37.38 44.90
CA GLY A 604 5.31 37.51 43.45
C GLY A 604 4.97 36.23 42.68
N GLU A 605 5.69 36.00 41.58
CA GLU A 605 5.53 34.82 40.71
C GLU A 605 6.35 33.64 41.27
N ALA A 606 5.82 32.41 41.20
CA ALA A 606 6.50 31.23 41.73
C ALA A 606 6.25 29.96 40.87
N GLU A 607 7.34 29.32 40.44
CA GLU A 607 7.36 28.14 39.55
C GLU A 607 8.40 27.09 39.99
N TYR A 608 8.34 25.90 39.39
CA TYR A 608 9.29 24.79 39.59
C TYR A 608 9.46 24.39 41.07
N PRO A 609 8.37 23.99 41.76
CA PRO A 609 8.46 23.45 43.11
C PRO A 609 9.34 22.20 43.14
N ASN A 610 10.16 22.05 44.19
CA ASN A 610 10.85 20.83 44.54
C ASN A 610 10.89 20.68 46.06
N LEU A 611 10.31 19.60 46.58
CA LEU A 611 10.06 19.42 48.01
C LEU A 611 10.96 18.34 48.62
N LYS A 612 11.73 18.68 49.66
CA LYS A 612 12.45 17.71 50.50
C LYS A 612 12.11 17.85 51.97
N ASP A 613 11.41 16.84 52.47
CA ASP A 613 10.78 16.78 53.80
C ASP A 613 9.88 18.01 54.02
N ASN A 614 10.28 18.96 54.86
CA ASN A 614 9.56 20.20 55.16
C ASN A 614 10.08 21.43 54.38
N ILE A 615 11.05 21.28 53.48
CA ILE A 615 11.66 22.40 52.73
C ILE A 615 11.26 22.30 51.26
N LEU A 616 10.40 23.22 50.83
CA LEU A 616 10.09 23.46 49.42
C LEU A 616 11.10 24.47 48.87
N VAL A 617 11.89 24.10 47.86
CA VAL A 617 12.59 25.08 47.01
C VAL A 617 11.78 25.35 45.76
N PHE A 618 11.86 26.56 45.23
CA PHE A 618 11.15 27.00 44.03
C PHE A 618 11.86 28.19 43.40
N ALA A 619 11.69 28.38 42.09
CA ALA A 619 12.10 29.62 41.45
C ALA A 619 10.99 30.66 41.65
N GLY A 620 11.35 31.92 41.88
CA GLY A 620 10.40 33.00 41.98
C GLY A 620 11.00 34.35 41.65
N ARG A 621 10.13 35.33 41.50
CA ARG A 621 10.52 36.74 41.36
C ARG A 621 9.49 37.64 42.03
N ILE A 622 10.00 38.59 42.81
CA ILE A 622 9.17 39.53 43.56
C ILE A 622 8.89 40.72 42.64
N LEU A 623 7.63 40.90 42.24
CA LEU A 623 7.23 41.99 41.34
C LEU A 623 7.18 43.34 42.08
N PRO A 624 7.99 44.31 41.65
CA PRO A 624 7.51 45.67 41.48
C PRO A 624 7.70 46.10 40.02
N ASP A 625 6.62 46.03 39.24
CA ASP A 625 6.44 46.54 37.86
C ASP A 625 7.33 45.97 36.73
N ASP A 626 8.50 45.41 37.05
CA ASP A 626 9.52 44.94 36.10
C ASP A 626 9.34 43.45 35.73
N GLN A 627 8.87 43.19 34.50
CA GLN A 627 8.74 41.82 33.94
C GLN A 627 10.05 41.24 33.41
N ASP A 628 11.12 42.04 33.33
CA ASP A 628 12.46 41.61 32.95
C ASP A 628 13.34 41.32 34.19
N SER A 629 12.72 41.27 35.39
CA SER A 629 13.38 40.79 36.60
C SER A 629 13.71 39.29 36.52
N ASP A 630 14.98 38.98 36.75
CA ASP A 630 15.54 37.62 36.78
C ASP A 630 14.83 36.74 37.83
N TRP A 631 14.70 35.45 37.52
CA TRP A 631 14.21 34.47 38.49
C TRP A 631 15.31 34.06 39.48
N ASP A 632 15.03 34.21 40.77
CA ASP A 632 15.88 33.75 41.88
C ASP A 632 15.27 32.51 42.53
N ILE A 633 16.10 31.69 43.19
CA ILE A 633 15.64 30.50 43.90
C ILE A 633 15.36 30.85 45.36
N PHE A 634 14.18 30.46 45.82
CA PHE A 634 13.71 30.62 47.19
C PHE A 634 13.50 29.26 47.85
N SER A 635 13.49 29.29 49.18
CA SER A 635 13.05 28.18 50.03
C SER A 635 11.87 28.63 50.88
N TYR A 636 10.95 27.70 51.13
CA TYR A 636 9.81 27.84 52.01
C TYR A 636 9.76 26.64 52.95
N ASP A 637 9.83 26.90 54.25
CA ASP A 637 9.67 25.85 55.27
C ASP A 637 8.17 25.66 55.53
N THR A 638 7.64 24.49 55.17
CA THR A 638 6.20 24.19 55.27
C THR A 638 5.70 24.19 56.72
N SER A 639 6.59 24.03 57.70
CA SER A 639 6.29 23.96 59.13
C SER A 639 6.34 25.31 59.84
N THR A 640 7.34 26.15 59.53
CA THR A 640 7.48 27.49 60.13
C THR A 640 6.80 28.58 59.30
N LYS A 641 6.46 28.28 58.04
CA LYS A 641 5.93 29.20 57.02
C LYS A 641 6.89 30.35 56.67
N GLU A 642 8.18 30.18 56.95
CA GLU A 642 9.25 31.14 56.64
C GLU A 642 9.73 30.99 55.19
N ILE A 643 9.99 32.11 54.50
CA ILE A 643 10.56 32.14 53.14
C ILE A 643 11.96 32.77 53.17
N LYS A 644 12.93 32.18 52.47
CA LYS A 644 14.31 32.68 52.33
C LYS A 644 14.79 32.58 50.89
N THR A 645 15.39 33.65 50.38
CA THR A 645 16.16 33.67 49.13
C THR A 645 17.43 32.82 49.28
N LEU A 646 17.76 32.00 48.29
CA LEU A 646 18.93 31.12 48.23
C LEU A 646 19.97 31.54 47.18
N THR A 647 19.53 32.21 46.12
CA THR A 647 20.37 32.71 45.02
C THR A 647 19.98 34.16 44.68
N SER A 648 20.84 34.91 43.99
CA SER A 648 20.61 36.34 43.67
C SER A 648 21.51 36.79 42.52
N GLU A 649 21.48 36.06 41.40
CA GLU A 649 22.34 36.33 40.24
C GLU A 649 21.61 37.18 39.19
N SER A 650 22.35 37.84 38.30
CA SER A 650 21.77 38.72 37.26
C SER A 650 21.43 37.98 35.96
N TYR A 651 20.78 36.82 36.09
CA TYR A 651 20.26 35.97 35.03
C TYR A 651 19.32 34.92 35.63
N ASP A 652 18.31 34.48 34.87
CA ASP A 652 17.34 33.47 35.32
C ASP A 652 17.97 32.21 35.94
N GLN A 653 17.51 31.86 37.14
CA GLN A 653 17.84 30.66 37.91
C GLN A 653 16.54 29.88 38.17
N ILE A 654 16.33 28.77 37.44
CA ILE A 654 15.07 28.01 37.44
C ILE A 654 15.28 26.51 37.67
N GLU A 655 14.20 25.75 37.79
CA GLU A 655 14.23 24.28 37.97
C GLU A 655 15.11 23.81 39.16
N PRO A 656 14.93 24.36 40.38
CA PRO A 656 15.77 24.00 41.52
C PRO A 656 15.48 22.61 42.06
N VAL A 657 16.53 21.90 42.46
CA VAL A 657 16.47 20.62 43.18
C VAL A 657 17.39 20.67 44.39
N ILE A 658 16.82 20.50 45.59
CA ILE A 658 17.59 20.49 46.83
C ILE A 658 18.15 19.08 47.12
N SER A 659 19.39 19.01 47.62
CA SER A 659 20.02 17.72 47.93
C SER A 659 19.27 16.97 49.04
N PRO A 660 19.32 15.62 49.06
CA PRO A 660 18.75 14.82 50.15
C PRO A 660 19.28 15.17 51.55
N LYS A 661 20.47 15.80 51.63
CA LYS A 661 21.11 16.26 52.87
C LYS A 661 20.85 17.73 53.18
N LYS A 662 20.23 18.48 52.27
CA LYS A 662 20.01 19.94 52.33
C LYS A 662 21.31 20.73 52.50
N ASP A 663 22.40 20.22 51.90
CA ASP A 663 23.74 20.81 51.89
C ASP A 663 24.08 21.54 50.59
N PHE A 664 23.41 21.23 49.47
CA PHE A 664 23.53 21.95 48.20
C PHE A 664 22.20 21.99 47.44
N LEU A 665 22.10 22.88 46.45
CA LEU A 665 21.09 22.85 45.40
C LEU A 665 21.73 22.57 44.02
N LEU A 666 20.95 21.96 43.12
CA LEU A 666 21.14 21.95 41.67
C LEU A 666 20.05 22.80 41.04
N TYR A 667 20.35 23.44 39.91
CA TYR A 667 19.37 24.27 39.19
C TYR A 667 19.87 24.59 37.77
N SER A 668 18.95 25.04 36.93
CA SER A 668 19.22 25.51 35.57
C SER A 668 19.46 27.01 35.56
N GLU A 669 20.45 27.45 34.79
CA GLU A 669 20.71 28.87 34.51
C GLU A 669 20.80 29.11 33.00
N ARG A 670 20.33 30.27 32.54
CA ARG A 670 20.47 30.70 31.14
C ARG A 670 21.45 31.85 31.02
N ARG A 671 22.58 31.65 30.33
CA ARG A 671 23.59 32.68 30.09
C ARG A 671 23.93 32.75 28.60
N GLU A 672 23.92 33.95 28.02
CA GLU A 672 24.27 34.20 26.61
C GLU A 672 23.54 33.27 25.60
N GLY A 673 22.28 32.91 25.91
CA GLY A 673 21.46 32.02 25.07
C GLY A 673 21.69 30.51 25.28
N LYS A 674 22.66 30.09 26.11
CA LYS A 674 22.90 28.69 26.48
C LYS A 674 22.36 28.35 27.86
N TRP A 675 22.01 27.08 28.05
CA TRP A 675 21.60 26.52 29.33
C TRP A 675 22.75 25.81 30.05
N PHE A 676 22.80 25.97 31.37
CA PHE A 676 23.81 25.39 32.24
C PHE A 676 23.14 24.76 33.47
N VAL A 677 23.54 23.55 33.83
CA VAL A 677 23.23 22.97 35.15
C VAL A 677 24.33 23.38 36.13
N VAL A 678 23.94 24.04 37.21
CA VAL A 678 24.86 24.55 38.25
C VAL A 678 24.53 23.91 39.59
N LYS A 679 25.58 23.62 40.36
CA LYS A 679 25.51 23.20 41.75
C LYS A 679 25.93 24.36 42.65
N GLN A 680 25.18 24.65 43.71
CA GLN A 680 25.56 25.64 44.72
C GLN A 680 25.53 25.03 46.13
N ASP A 681 26.60 25.20 46.89
CA ASP A 681 26.65 24.84 48.32
C ASP A 681 25.84 25.83 49.16
N LEU A 682 24.95 25.31 50.02
CA LEU A 682 24.02 26.11 50.82
C LEU A 682 24.67 26.76 52.05
N THR A 683 25.89 26.38 52.42
CA THR A 683 26.63 26.91 53.57
C THR A 683 27.66 27.95 53.16
N SER A 684 28.42 27.70 52.08
CA SER A 684 29.47 28.60 51.59
C SER A 684 28.99 29.55 50.49
N GLY A 685 27.92 29.22 49.78
CA GLY A 685 27.50 29.90 48.55
C GLY A 685 28.41 29.59 47.34
N GLU A 686 29.32 28.61 47.45
CA GLU A 686 30.21 28.22 46.36
C GLU A 686 29.42 27.57 45.23
N ARG A 687 29.64 28.05 43.99
CA ARG A 687 28.96 27.59 42.77
C ARG A 687 29.92 26.82 41.87
N THR A 688 29.47 25.67 41.36
CA THR A 688 30.24 24.78 40.48
C THR A 688 29.39 24.37 39.27
N LEU A 689 29.96 24.49 38.08
CA LEU A 689 29.32 24.03 36.84
C LEU A 689 29.26 22.49 36.80
N VAL A 690 28.09 21.94 36.44
CA VAL A 690 27.86 20.50 36.31
C VAL A 690 27.82 20.08 34.83
N ALA A 691 27.10 20.84 34.01
CA ALA A 691 27.03 20.62 32.57
C ALA A 691 26.70 21.92 31.81
N GLU A 692 27.33 22.12 30.65
CA GLU A 692 26.93 23.10 29.64
C GLU A 692 25.94 22.47 28.65
N ASN A 693 25.17 23.29 27.93
CA ASN A 693 24.10 22.85 27.04
C ASN A 693 23.09 21.91 27.73
N ALA A 694 22.81 22.16 29.02
CA ALA A 694 22.02 21.27 29.84
C ALA A 694 21.03 22.02 30.74
N ARG A 695 19.86 21.42 31.00
CA ARG A 695 18.80 21.97 31.85
C ARG A 695 17.96 20.88 32.53
N SER A 696 16.95 21.28 33.29
CA SER A 696 16.01 20.44 34.03
C SER A 696 16.68 19.31 34.83
N PRO A 697 17.61 19.65 35.75
CA PRO A 697 18.32 18.64 36.53
C PRO A 697 17.39 17.97 37.54
N THR A 698 17.64 16.68 37.78
CA THR A 698 17.04 15.90 38.88
C THR A 698 18.11 15.06 39.56
N LEU A 699 17.93 14.77 40.84
CA LEU A 699 18.97 14.17 41.69
C LEU A 699 18.46 12.85 42.27
N SER A 700 19.26 11.78 42.10
CA SER A 700 19.00 10.47 42.70
C SER A 700 18.81 10.57 44.23
N PRO A 701 18.02 9.68 44.86
CA PRO A 701 17.76 9.73 46.31
C PRO A 701 19.01 9.64 47.19
N THR A 702 20.10 9.07 46.66
CA THR A 702 21.38 8.97 47.35
C THR A 702 22.26 10.23 47.22
N GLY A 703 21.92 11.14 46.30
CA GLY A 703 22.67 12.36 45.99
C GLY A 703 23.97 12.14 45.21
N ASN A 704 24.19 10.94 44.66
CA ASN A 704 25.43 10.59 43.94
C ASN A 704 25.33 10.81 42.42
N ASP A 705 24.13 10.67 41.87
CA ASP A 705 23.88 10.67 40.43
C ASP A 705 22.80 11.71 40.09
N VAL A 706 23.02 12.44 39.00
CA VAL A 706 22.12 13.48 38.46
C VAL A 706 21.63 13.01 37.10
N ALA A 707 20.35 13.21 36.77
CA ALA A 707 19.88 13.17 35.39
C ALA A 707 19.50 14.59 34.95
N PHE A 708 19.72 14.94 33.68
CA PHE A 708 19.39 16.24 33.11
C PHE A 708 19.12 16.11 31.61
N GLN A 709 18.39 17.08 31.05
CA GLN A 709 18.29 17.26 29.59
C GLN A 709 19.61 17.82 29.07
N TYR A 710 20.10 17.31 27.96
CA TYR A 710 21.31 17.75 27.28
C TYR A 710 21.03 18.00 25.79
N TRP A 711 21.45 19.15 25.27
CA TRP A 711 21.32 19.46 23.84
C TRP A 711 22.51 18.88 23.08
N SER A 712 22.26 17.84 22.29
CA SER A 712 23.26 17.14 21.47
C SER A 712 23.74 17.96 20.27
N GLY A 713 22.89 18.87 19.79
CA GLY A 713 23.07 19.63 18.56
C GLY A 713 21.83 19.56 17.66
N ASN A 714 21.12 18.41 17.71
CA ASN A 714 19.92 18.13 16.91
C ASN A 714 18.67 17.91 17.79
N SER A 715 18.85 17.30 18.97
CA SER A 715 17.80 16.88 19.91
C SER A 715 18.13 17.28 21.35
N TRP A 716 17.11 17.29 22.21
CA TRP A 716 17.29 17.20 23.67
C TRP A 716 17.26 15.73 24.11
N ASP A 717 18.31 15.26 24.79
CA ASP A 717 18.38 13.87 25.27
C ASP A 717 18.52 13.85 26.80
N ILE A 718 18.01 12.81 27.49
CA ILE A 718 18.29 12.64 28.92
C ILE A 718 19.65 11.96 29.11
N VAL A 719 20.48 12.57 29.95
CA VAL A 719 21.83 12.10 30.30
C VAL A 719 21.94 11.93 31.82
N THR A 720 22.47 10.81 32.28
CA THR A 720 22.94 10.66 33.67
C THR A 720 24.39 11.11 33.83
N LEU A 721 24.72 11.67 35.00
CA LEU A 721 26.06 12.02 35.45
C LEU A 721 26.28 11.51 36.87
N ASN A 722 27.30 10.68 37.05
CA ASN A 722 27.78 10.30 38.37
C ASN A 722 28.69 11.40 38.94
N MET A 723 28.25 12.08 39.99
CA MET A 723 28.91 13.25 40.58
C MET A 723 30.25 12.96 41.27
N LYS A 724 30.57 11.68 41.52
CA LYS A 724 31.86 11.27 42.11
C LYS A 724 32.93 10.99 41.07
N THR A 725 32.56 10.39 39.95
CA THR A 725 33.48 9.95 38.90
C THR A 725 33.54 10.91 37.72
N GLY A 726 32.53 11.78 37.56
CA GLY A 726 32.38 12.63 36.37
C GLY A 726 31.89 11.87 35.13
N LYS A 727 31.58 10.57 35.25
CA LYS A 727 31.09 9.77 34.11
C LYS A 727 29.68 10.25 33.72
N LYS A 728 29.57 10.79 32.51
CA LYS A 728 28.29 10.98 31.81
C LYS A 728 27.92 9.71 31.04
N THR A 729 26.64 9.37 31.03
CA THR A 729 26.07 8.25 30.26
C THR A 729 24.75 8.73 29.68
N GLY A 730 24.64 8.80 28.34
CA GLY A 730 23.35 8.96 27.68
C GLY A 730 22.49 7.74 28.01
N ILE A 731 21.22 7.97 28.34
CA ILE A 731 20.33 6.88 28.78
C ILE A 731 19.55 6.30 27.60
N LEU A 732 19.43 7.08 26.52
CA LEU A 732 18.76 6.72 25.28
C LEU A 732 19.61 7.15 24.06
N SER A 733 19.28 6.58 22.90
CA SER A 733 19.82 6.94 21.59
C SER A 733 18.66 7.13 20.61
N SER A 734 17.69 7.96 20.99
CA SER A 734 16.48 8.22 20.22
C SER A 734 16.64 9.41 19.27
N SER A 735 15.68 9.60 18.36
CA SER A 735 15.53 10.80 17.53
C SER A 735 14.52 11.80 18.11
N PHE A 736 13.94 11.49 19.27
CA PHE A 736 12.93 12.30 19.96
C PHE A 736 13.60 13.35 20.85
N ASN A 737 12.89 14.43 21.16
CA ASN A 737 13.26 15.33 22.24
C ASN A 737 12.71 14.79 23.57
N GLU A 738 13.61 14.58 24.50
CA GLU A 738 13.35 14.04 25.82
C GLU A 738 13.43 15.15 26.88
N PHE A 739 12.47 15.18 27.79
CA PHE A 739 12.23 16.27 28.73
C PHE A 739 11.95 15.78 30.16
N SER A 740 11.95 16.74 31.10
CA SER A 740 11.47 16.60 32.48
C SER A 740 11.83 15.29 33.23
N PRO A 741 13.13 14.92 33.34
CA PRO A 741 13.53 13.70 34.03
C PRO A 741 13.28 13.79 35.54
N PHE A 742 12.80 12.70 36.16
CA PHE A 742 12.43 12.67 37.58
C PHE A 742 12.65 11.29 38.24
N TRP A 743 13.59 11.22 39.20
CA TRP A 743 13.98 9.98 39.88
C TRP A 743 12.92 9.46 40.86
N SER A 744 12.74 8.14 40.86
CA SER A 744 11.98 7.40 41.88
C SER A 744 12.54 7.56 43.30
N PRO A 745 11.73 7.43 44.37
CA PRO A 745 12.17 7.53 45.76
C PRO A 745 13.26 6.56 46.21
N HIS A 746 13.40 5.39 45.58
CA HIS A 746 14.48 4.43 45.88
C HIS A 746 15.64 4.50 44.86
N GLY A 747 15.46 5.19 43.74
CA GLY A 747 16.50 5.37 42.71
C GLY A 747 16.61 4.17 41.77
N THR A 748 15.57 3.34 41.74
CA THR A 748 15.42 2.13 40.92
C THR A 748 14.79 2.42 39.57
N LYS A 749 14.05 3.52 39.44
CA LYS A 749 13.39 3.97 38.20
C LYS A 749 13.63 5.46 37.92
N LEU A 750 13.54 5.86 36.66
CA LEU A 750 13.57 7.24 36.19
C LEU A 750 12.34 7.50 35.32
N ALA A 751 11.49 8.45 35.70
CA ALA A 751 10.43 8.94 34.83
C ALA A 751 10.98 10.08 33.95
N PHE A 752 10.47 10.23 32.73
CA PHE A 752 10.81 11.33 31.82
C PHE A 752 9.63 11.59 30.86
N VAL A 753 9.77 12.57 29.98
CA VAL A 753 8.78 12.93 28.96
C VAL A 753 9.44 12.85 27.58
N ALA A 754 8.74 12.46 26.52
CA ALA A 754 9.25 12.51 25.14
C ALA A 754 8.18 12.97 24.14
N ASP A 755 8.58 13.59 23.01
CA ASP A 755 7.69 13.96 21.90
C ASP A 755 7.40 12.78 20.95
N TYR A 756 6.83 11.72 21.53
CA TYR A 756 6.55 10.46 20.85
C TYR A 756 5.29 10.53 19.96
N ARG A 757 5.41 10.13 18.68
CA ARG A 757 4.32 10.12 17.67
C ARG A 757 3.57 11.46 17.53
N GLY A 758 4.24 12.59 17.73
CA GLY A 758 3.67 13.94 17.58
C GLY A 758 2.88 14.46 18.78
N GLU A 759 2.68 13.63 19.82
CA GLU A 759 2.19 14.04 21.12
C GLU A 759 3.33 14.03 22.15
N VAL A 760 3.09 14.61 23.33
CA VAL A 760 4.07 14.65 24.42
C VAL A 760 3.63 13.64 25.47
N GLU A 761 4.46 12.64 25.79
CA GLU A 761 4.06 11.54 26.69
C GLU A 761 5.04 11.27 27.83
N VAL A 762 4.53 10.78 28.96
CA VAL A 762 5.32 10.39 30.15
C VAL A 762 5.74 8.92 30.06
N PHE A 763 7.04 8.68 30.20
CA PHE A 763 7.66 7.35 30.24
C PHE A 763 8.29 7.05 31.61
N ILE A 764 8.38 5.76 31.93
CA ILE A 764 9.06 5.20 33.10
C ILE A 764 10.12 4.22 32.61
N MET A 765 11.37 4.46 32.99
CA MET A 765 12.48 3.53 32.82
C MET A 765 12.79 2.81 34.14
N ASP A 766 12.91 1.49 34.13
CA ASP A 766 13.55 0.74 35.21
C ASP A 766 15.07 0.72 35.00
N LEU A 767 15.84 1.04 36.04
CA LEU A 767 17.29 1.20 35.97
C LEU A 767 18.05 -0.07 36.39
N PHE A 768 17.34 -1.15 36.69
CA PHE A 768 17.93 -2.48 36.84
C PHE A 768 18.26 -3.11 35.48
N ASP A 769 17.33 -3.03 34.53
CA ASP A 769 17.42 -3.65 33.20
C ASP A 769 17.33 -2.66 32.02
N TYR A 770 17.15 -1.36 32.30
CA TYR A 770 16.96 -0.29 31.30
C TYR A 770 15.68 -0.44 30.45
N SER A 771 14.72 -1.26 30.88
CA SER A 771 13.41 -1.36 30.24
C SER A 771 12.63 -0.04 30.37
N ILE A 772 11.87 0.31 29.32
CA ILE A 772 11.05 1.53 29.26
C ILE A 772 9.60 1.16 28.99
N SER A 773 8.68 1.87 29.64
CA SER A 773 7.23 1.76 29.47
C SER A 773 6.56 3.13 29.54
N PRO A 774 5.47 3.40 28.78
CA PRO A 774 4.66 4.60 28.97
C PRO A 774 3.89 4.52 30.30
N ALA A 775 3.58 5.68 30.90
CA ALA A 775 2.81 5.74 32.14
C ALA A 775 1.29 5.52 31.94
N THR A 776 0.79 5.74 30.72
CA THR A 776 -0.57 5.43 30.27
C THR A 776 -0.55 4.25 29.29
N ARG A 777 -1.65 3.51 29.19
CA ARG A 777 -1.84 2.50 28.12
C ARG A 777 -2.30 3.13 26.80
N ASP A 778 -3.14 4.15 26.92
CA ASP A 778 -3.68 4.91 25.80
C ASP A 778 -2.86 6.17 25.53
N LEU A 779 -2.87 6.64 24.28
CA LEU A 779 -2.17 7.85 23.86
C LEU A 779 -2.89 9.10 24.39
N PHE A 780 -2.26 9.79 25.35
CA PHE A 780 -2.75 11.04 25.92
C PHE A 780 -1.59 11.98 26.19
N SER A 781 -1.69 13.20 25.64
CA SER A 781 -0.77 14.31 25.89
C SER A 781 -0.56 14.47 27.41
N SER A 782 0.62 14.13 27.90
CA SER A 782 0.96 13.98 29.32
C SER A 782 2.35 14.51 29.64
N THR A 783 2.50 15.13 30.81
CA THR A 783 3.73 15.85 31.18
C THR A 783 3.87 16.02 32.70
N SER A 784 4.96 16.67 33.13
CA SER A 784 5.26 16.99 34.54
C SER A 784 5.23 15.79 35.51
N PRO A 785 5.99 14.70 35.25
CA PRO A 785 6.01 13.51 36.11
C PRO A 785 6.56 13.79 37.51
N PHE A 786 5.94 13.21 38.52
CA PHE A 786 6.39 13.25 39.92
C PHE A 786 6.00 11.97 40.67
N TRP A 787 6.89 11.42 41.51
CA TRP A 787 6.59 10.21 42.29
C TRP A 787 5.84 10.54 43.59
N LEU A 788 4.74 9.83 43.85
CA LEU A 788 4.02 9.86 45.13
C LEU A 788 4.66 8.90 46.15
N ASP A 789 5.04 7.72 45.66
CA ASP A 789 5.81 6.67 46.33
C ASP A 789 6.60 5.87 45.27
N GLU A 790 7.22 4.74 45.62
CA GLU A 790 8.07 3.96 44.68
C GLU A 790 7.30 3.26 43.53
N ASN A 791 5.98 3.05 43.71
CA ASN A 791 5.14 2.30 42.79
C ASN A 791 3.93 3.12 42.29
N THR A 792 3.93 4.43 42.55
CA THR A 792 2.85 5.34 42.12
C THR A 792 3.44 6.61 41.53
N LEU A 793 3.29 6.78 40.21
CA LEU A 793 3.69 7.98 39.49
C LEU A 793 2.48 8.90 39.32
N GLY A 794 2.61 10.16 39.69
CA GLY A 794 1.68 11.24 39.33
C GLY A 794 2.19 12.03 38.12
N PHE A 795 1.27 12.56 37.31
CA PHE A 795 1.57 13.40 36.16
C PHE A 795 0.34 14.24 35.75
N THR A 796 0.54 15.18 34.83
CA THR A 796 -0.51 16.00 34.22
C THR A 796 -0.91 15.38 32.88
N MET A 797 -2.21 15.26 32.57
CA MET A 797 -2.73 14.58 31.39
C MET A 797 -3.89 15.36 30.75
N LYS A 798 -3.89 15.50 29.42
CA LYS A 798 -4.92 16.20 28.64
C LYS A 798 -6.06 15.25 28.30
N THR A 799 -7.25 15.53 28.83
CA THR A 799 -8.47 14.74 28.61
C THR A 799 -9.47 15.50 27.74
N ASN A 800 -10.61 14.87 27.42
CA ASN A 800 -11.77 15.52 26.81
C ASN A 800 -12.36 16.69 27.65
N LEU A 801 -12.00 16.81 28.93
CA LEU A 801 -12.38 17.91 29.83
C LEU A 801 -11.22 18.88 30.13
N GLY A 802 -10.09 18.79 29.41
CA GLY A 802 -8.90 19.61 29.62
C GLY A 802 -7.81 18.91 30.45
N TRP A 803 -6.85 19.70 30.97
CA TRP A 803 -5.68 19.20 31.68
C TRP A 803 -5.99 18.82 33.14
N ASN A 804 -5.71 17.57 33.50
CA ASN A 804 -6.00 16.99 34.81
C ASN A 804 -4.72 16.44 35.45
N ILE A 805 -4.64 16.48 36.79
CA ILE A 805 -3.55 15.82 37.53
C ILE A 805 -4.01 14.42 37.90
N VAL A 806 -3.29 13.40 37.42
CA VAL A 806 -3.62 11.98 37.55
C VAL A 806 -2.47 11.19 38.16
N LYS A 807 -2.74 9.95 38.58
CA LYS A 807 -1.74 8.95 39.00
C LYS A 807 -1.94 7.63 38.28
N ALA A 808 -0.85 6.94 38.00
CA ALA A 808 -0.82 5.57 37.52
C ALA A 808 0.01 4.69 38.46
N SER A 809 -0.24 3.38 38.44
CA SER A 809 0.67 2.42 39.04
C SER A 809 1.93 2.28 38.20
N ALA A 810 3.06 2.26 38.87
CA ALA A 810 4.41 2.19 38.30
C ALA A 810 5.20 0.99 38.86
N SER A 811 4.51 -0.04 39.38
CA SER A 811 5.12 -1.32 39.71
C SER A 811 5.35 -2.13 38.44
N SER A 812 6.60 -2.46 38.14
CA SER A 812 6.92 -3.64 37.34
C SER A 812 6.34 -4.88 38.03
N GLU A 813 5.82 -5.84 37.26
CA GLU A 813 5.32 -7.10 37.85
C GLU A 813 6.46 -7.80 38.60
N GLU A 814 6.25 -8.12 39.89
CA GLU A 814 7.29 -8.72 40.72
C GLU A 814 7.68 -10.12 40.22
N LYS A 815 8.75 -10.21 39.41
CA LYS A 815 9.48 -11.48 39.25
C LYS A 815 10.03 -11.90 40.63
N PRO A 816 9.77 -13.14 41.09
CA PRO A 816 10.15 -13.58 42.43
C PRO A 816 11.69 -13.63 42.59
N PRO A 817 12.24 -13.20 43.74
CA PRO A 817 13.67 -12.93 43.84
C PRO A 817 14.58 -14.15 44.02
N SER A 818 15.73 -14.06 43.35
CA SER A 818 17.01 -14.79 43.54
C SER A 818 17.14 -16.26 43.11
N GLU A 819 17.71 -16.46 41.93
CA GLU A 819 18.84 -17.40 41.75
C GLU A 819 20.01 -16.67 41.07
N SER A 820 20.90 -16.09 41.88
CA SER A 820 22.02 -15.27 41.41
C SER A 820 23.24 -16.10 41.00
N SER A 821 23.17 -16.82 39.88
CA SER A 821 24.34 -17.21 39.05
C SER A 821 23.95 -18.00 37.79
N VAL A 822 23.50 -17.32 36.73
CA VAL A 822 23.47 -17.86 35.36
C VAL A 822 24.13 -16.82 34.46
N GLU A 823 25.08 -17.24 33.63
CA GLU A 823 25.76 -16.34 32.67
C GLU A 823 24.93 -16.19 31.40
N GLU A 824 24.98 -15.00 30.79
CA GLU A 824 24.19 -14.59 29.61
C GLU A 824 24.64 -15.32 28.32
N TYR A 825 24.23 -16.58 28.16
CA TYR A 825 24.08 -17.22 26.87
C TYR A 825 22.74 -17.95 26.84
N GLN A 826 21.81 -17.42 26.04
CA GLN A 826 20.66 -18.19 25.57
C GLN A 826 21.17 -19.26 24.59
N PHE A 827 20.44 -20.36 24.47
CA PHE A 827 20.74 -21.46 23.57
C PHE A 827 19.46 -21.88 22.85
N ILE A 828 19.59 -22.36 21.61
CA ILE A 828 18.43 -22.67 20.79
C ILE A 828 17.74 -23.93 21.31
N VAL A 829 16.43 -23.79 21.55
CA VAL A 829 15.48 -24.84 21.93
C VAL A 829 14.38 -24.90 20.88
N SER A 830 13.93 -26.11 20.53
CA SER A 830 12.67 -26.34 19.82
C SER A 830 11.73 -27.17 20.70
N PRO A 831 10.40 -26.94 20.67
CA PRO A 831 9.64 -26.03 19.80
C PRO A 831 9.79 -24.53 20.13
N ARG A 832 9.27 -23.66 19.26
CA ARG A 832 9.38 -22.19 19.33
C ARG A 832 8.04 -21.49 19.15
N PHE A 833 7.98 -20.19 19.43
CA PHE A 833 6.71 -19.45 19.47
C PHE A 833 5.98 -19.38 18.13
N ALA A 834 6.73 -19.30 17.01
CA ALA A 834 6.19 -19.24 15.65
C ALA A 834 6.17 -20.62 14.94
N PHE A 835 6.48 -21.68 15.68
CA PHE A 835 6.24 -23.08 15.31
C PHE A 835 5.97 -23.89 16.60
N PRO A 836 4.81 -23.68 17.25
CA PRO A 836 4.48 -24.33 18.50
C PRO A 836 4.20 -25.82 18.32
N TYR A 837 4.67 -26.63 19.27
CA TYR A 837 4.41 -28.07 19.26
C TYR A 837 2.96 -28.37 19.64
N LEU A 838 2.27 -29.15 18.81
CA LEU A 838 0.89 -29.59 19.04
C LEU A 838 0.90 -31.00 19.67
N SER A 839 0.62 -31.07 20.97
CA SER A 839 0.65 -32.34 21.73
C SER A 839 -0.74 -32.93 21.97
N ASP A 840 -1.27 -33.61 20.95
CA ASP A 840 -2.52 -34.41 21.05
C ASP A 840 -2.36 -35.65 21.93
N ASN A 841 -1.15 -36.22 21.97
CA ASN A 841 -0.85 -37.50 22.64
C ASN A 841 -0.12 -37.34 23.99
N ARG A 842 0.06 -36.10 24.46
CA ARG A 842 0.80 -35.75 25.69
C ARG A 842 2.27 -36.23 25.71
N ILE A 843 2.86 -36.43 24.54
CA ILE A 843 4.30 -36.57 24.34
C ILE A 843 4.80 -35.24 23.76
N LEU A 844 5.96 -34.78 24.24
CA LEU A 844 6.67 -33.62 23.72
C LEU A 844 8.09 -34.04 23.36
N GLU A 845 8.55 -33.66 22.18
CA GLU A 845 9.96 -33.71 21.82
C GLU A 845 10.57 -32.32 22.00
N ILE A 846 11.69 -32.26 22.71
CA ILE A 846 12.45 -31.04 22.97
C ILE A 846 13.82 -31.24 22.33
N LEU A 847 14.18 -30.38 21.40
CA LEU A 847 15.51 -30.40 20.77
C LEU A 847 16.34 -29.23 21.28
N THR A 848 17.65 -29.47 21.42
CA THR A 848 18.66 -28.49 21.82
C THR A 848 19.87 -28.63 20.93
N GLU A 849 20.66 -27.57 20.75
CA GLU A 849 21.98 -27.63 20.12
C GLU A 849 22.83 -28.79 20.68
N GLU A 850 23.61 -29.47 19.82
CA GLU A 850 24.38 -30.69 20.17
C GLU A 850 25.32 -30.52 21.38
N SER A 851 25.73 -29.29 21.70
CA SER A 851 26.62 -29.01 22.84
C SER A 851 25.93 -28.96 24.20
N TYR A 852 24.59 -28.98 24.24
CA TYR A 852 23.79 -28.89 25.45
C TYR A 852 23.11 -30.22 25.80
N SER A 853 23.27 -30.66 27.05
CA SER A 853 22.58 -31.84 27.58
C SER A 853 21.39 -31.43 28.44
N GLN A 854 20.18 -31.82 28.04
CA GLN A 854 18.94 -31.48 28.75
C GLN A 854 18.91 -32.11 30.15
N LYS A 855 18.44 -31.37 31.16
CA LYS A 855 18.34 -31.83 32.56
C LYS A 855 16.93 -31.79 33.12
N ARG A 856 16.13 -30.82 32.68
CA ARG A 856 14.79 -30.56 33.19
C ARG A 856 14.03 -29.70 32.18
N ALA A 857 12.73 -29.94 32.06
CA ALA A 857 11.83 -29.08 31.32
C ALA A 857 10.53 -28.93 32.10
N ARG A 858 9.91 -27.75 32.03
CA ARG A 858 8.59 -27.47 32.61
C ARG A 858 7.76 -26.59 31.67
N LEU A 859 6.45 -26.75 31.77
CA LEU A 859 5.49 -25.89 31.08
C LEU A 859 4.97 -24.82 32.02
N LEU A 860 4.86 -23.59 31.54
CA LEU A 860 4.33 -22.44 32.25
C LEU A 860 3.02 -22.01 31.59
N SER A 861 1.93 -22.00 32.36
CA SER A 861 0.66 -21.41 31.89
C SER A 861 0.73 -19.88 31.94
N ARG A 862 -0.06 -19.18 31.12
CA ARG A 862 -0.28 -17.73 31.22
C ARG A 862 -0.66 -17.25 32.63
N ALA A 863 -1.33 -18.09 33.43
CA ALA A 863 -1.68 -17.81 34.84
C ALA A 863 -0.53 -18.08 35.86
N GLY A 864 0.72 -18.19 35.43
CA GLY A 864 1.90 -18.38 36.28
C GLY A 864 2.05 -19.77 36.92
N SER A 865 1.16 -20.73 36.63
CA SER A 865 1.30 -22.12 37.10
C SER A 865 2.39 -22.86 36.33
N ALA A 866 3.31 -23.49 37.06
CA ALA A 866 4.44 -24.23 36.52
C ALA A 866 4.26 -25.75 36.68
N TYR A 867 4.49 -26.52 35.61
CA TYR A 867 4.25 -27.95 35.54
C TYR A 867 5.49 -28.72 35.04
N GLU A 868 6.12 -29.48 35.92
CA GLU A 868 7.26 -30.34 35.58
C GLU A 868 6.89 -31.44 34.58
N LEU A 869 7.73 -31.61 33.56
CA LEU A 869 7.66 -32.70 32.58
C LEU A 869 8.50 -33.90 33.02
N SER A 870 8.15 -35.10 32.53
CA SER A 870 8.88 -36.33 32.84
C SER A 870 9.65 -36.82 31.61
N GLN A 871 10.98 -36.69 31.63
CA GLN A 871 11.85 -37.19 30.55
C GLN A 871 11.80 -38.72 30.48
N ILE A 872 11.60 -39.27 29.28
CA ILE A 872 11.49 -40.72 29.00
C ILE A 872 12.44 -41.20 27.90
N GLY A 873 12.97 -40.29 27.08
CA GLY A 873 14.00 -40.53 26.08
C GLY A 873 15.14 -39.53 26.24
N GLU A 874 16.04 -39.46 25.25
CA GLU A 874 17.09 -38.44 25.22
C GLU A 874 16.48 -37.04 25.09
N ASN A 875 15.57 -36.87 24.10
CA ASN A 875 14.88 -35.62 23.79
C ASN A 875 13.37 -35.66 24.08
N THR A 876 12.85 -36.78 24.60
CA THR A 876 11.40 -37.05 24.68
C THR A 876 10.87 -36.94 26.11
N TYR A 877 9.76 -36.23 26.28
CA TYR A 877 9.09 -35.95 27.55
C TYR A 877 7.62 -36.38 27.52
N ILE A 878 7.11 -36.82 28.67
CA ILE A 878 5.67 -36.98 28.93
C ILE A 878 5.15 -35.71 29.60
N ILE A 879 4.03 -35.20 29.07
CA ILE A 879 3.18 -34.15 29.64
C ILE A 879 2.16 -34.81 30.58
N PRO A 880 2.24 -34.62 31.91
CA PRO A 880 1.30 -35.26 32.84
C PRO A 880 -0.18 -34.91 32.56
N ASP A 881 -1.08 -35.90 32.65
CA ASP A 881 -2.55 -35.75 32.45
C ASP A 881 -3.20 -34.65 33.29
N ARG A 882 -2.60 -34.29 34.42
CA ARG A 882 -3.03 -33.22 35.32
C ARG A 882 -2.86 -31.80 34.76
N ILE A 883 -2.09 -31.64 33.68
CA ILE A 883 -1.92 -30.35 32.99
C ILE A 883 -3.16 -30.15 32.10
N PRO A 884 -3.91 -29.04 32.26
CA PRO A 884 -5.04 -28.73 31.38
C PRO A 884 -4.66 -28.66 29.89
N GLU A 885 -5.68 -28.59 29.05
CA GLU A 885 -5.52 -28.21 27.64
C GLU A 885 -5.38 -26.68 27.56
N GLY A 886 -4.67 -26.19 26.54
CA GLY A 886 -4.34 -24.77 26.36
C GLY A 886 -2.94 -24.54 25.80
N LEU A 887 -2.56 -23.27 25.71
CA LEU A 887 -1.25 -22.81 25.25
C LEU A 887 -0.30 -22.55 26.43
N TYR A 888 0.94 -23.00 26.31
CA TYR A 888 1.95 -22.98 27.36
C TYR A 888 3.31 -22.50 26.83
N SER A 889 4.04 -21.78 27.67
CA SER A 889 5.46 -21.48 27.44
C SER A 889 6.31 -22.64 27.94
N LEU A 890 7.31 -23.06 27.16
CA LEU A 890 8.25 -24.11 27.51
C LEU A 890 9.49 -23.51 28.13
N GLU A 891 9.88 -23.97 29.32
CA GLU A 891 11.14 -23.59 29.95
C GLU A 891 12.04 -24.82 30.09
N VAL A 892 13.26 -24.74 29.55
CA VAL A 892 14.24 -25.83 29.48
C VAL A 892 15.50 -25.45 30.23
N PHE A 893 15.99 -26.37 31.05
CA PHE A 893 17.29 -26.30 31.71
C PHE A 893 18.24 -27.33 31.10
N ALA A 894 19.37 -26.87 30.58
CA ALA A 894 20.38 -27.71 29.96
C ALA A 894 21.77 -27.42 30.52
N GLU A 895 22.65 -28.42 30.52
CA GLU A 895 24.04 -28.29 30.96
C GLU A 895 24.99 -28.40 29.76
N ASN A 896 25.88 -27.43 29.64
CA ASN A 896 26.98 -27.41 28.69
C ASN A 896 28.28 -27.11 29.45
N ASN A 897 29.33 -27.90 29.22
CA ASN A 897 30.65 -27.76 29.86
C ASN A 897 30.64 -27.61 31.41
N GLY A 898 29.69 -28.25 32.10
CA GLY A 898 29.57 -28.20 33.57
C GLY A 898 28.86 -26.96 34.12
N ARG A 899 28.24 -26.15 33.25
CA ARG A 899 27.43 -24.98 33.59
C ARG A 899 25.97 -25.23 33.22
N LEU A 900 25.06 -24.79 34.08
CA LEU A 900 23.62 -24.87 33.83
C LEU A 900 23.15 -23.58 33.15
N TYR A 901 22.37 -23.74 32.09
CA TYR A 901 21.73 -22.69 31.32
C TYR A 901 20.21 -22.89 31.38
N HIS A 902 19.46 -21.80 31.18
CA HIS A 902 18.00 -21.85 31.04
C HIS A 902 17.59 -21.12 29.76
N GLN A 903 16.52 -21.59 29.13
CA GLN A 903 15.87 -20.97 27.98
C GLN A 903 14.36 -21.02 28.18
N LEU A 904 13.67 -19.94 27.82
CA LEU A 904 12.22 -19.83 27.84
C LEU A 904 11.71 -19.58 26.42
N GLU A 905 10.95 -20.52 25.88
CA GLU A 905 10.27 -20.41 24.58
C GLU A 905 8.79 -20.15 24.84
N GLU A 906 8.37 -18.89 24.71
CA GLU A 906 7.03 -18.45 25.07
C GLU A 906 5.97 -18.96 24.09
N HIS A 907 4.80 -19.36 24.62
CA HIS A 907 3.66 -19.89 23.83
C HIS A 907 3.99 -21.06 22.86
N SER A 908 5.10 -21.77 23.08
CA SER A 908 5.67 -22.77 22.16
C SER A 908 5.07 -24.18 22.26
N VAL A 909 4.14 -24.45 23.18
CA VAL A 909 3.51 -25.78 23.33
C VAL A 909 1.99 -25.65 23.52
N ARG A 910 1.20 -26.19 22.59
CA ARG A 910 -0.25 -26.37 22.76
C ARG A 910 -0.55 -27.81 23.20
N ILE A 911 -1.30 -27.94 24.28
CA ILE A 911 -1.81 -29.23 24.79
C ILE A 911 -3.30 -29.32 24.50
N GLY A 912 -3.74 -30.49 24.07
CA GLY A 912 -5.15 -30.79 23.84
C GLY A 912 -5.46 -31.03 22.38
N HIS A 913 -6.60 -31.64 22.11
CA HIS A 913 -6.93 -32.10 20.77
C HIS A 913 -7.05 -30.94 19.76
N THR A 914 -6.72 -31.21 18.52
CA THR A 914 -7.04 -30.36 17.36
C THR A 914 -8.31 -30.87 16.70
N ASP A 915 -9.33 -30.01 16.62
CA ASP A 915 -10.63 -30.36 16.06
C ASP A 915 -10.66 -30.22 14.53
N ASP A 916 -11.60 -30.92 13.89
CA ASP A 916 -11.91 -30.73 12.47
C ASP A 916 -12.72 -29.45 12.19
N SER A 917 -13.14 -28.73 13.23
CA SER A 917 -13.71 -27.38 13.11
C SER A 917 -12.76 -26.40 13.79
N PHE A 918 -12.30 -25.38 13.06
CA PHE A 918 -11.32 -24.41 13.54
C PHE A 918 -11.36 -23.11 12.73
N THR A 919 -10.99 -22.00 13.33
CA THR A 919 -10.81 -20.70 12.67
C THR A 919 -9.33 -20.36 12.55
N VAL A 920 -8.89 -20.02 11.35
CA VAL A 920 -7.54 -19.49 11.05
C VAL A 920 -7.67 -18.02 10.71
N ILE A 921 -6.75 -17.19 11.21
CA ILE A 921 -6.52 -15.84 10.68
C ILE A 921 -5.15 -15.80 9.99
N GLN A 922 -5.05 -15.22 8.81
CA GLN A 922 -3.78 -14.93 8.13
C GLN A 922 -3.56 -13.41 8.09
N ILE A 923 -2.34 -13.00 8.45
CA ILE A 923 -1.80 -11.65 8.23
C ILE A 923 -0.51 -11.75 7.40
N THR A 924 -0.17 -10.68 6.69
CA THR A 924 0.97 -10.67 5.75
C THR A 924 1.49 -9.26 5.53
N ASP A 925 2.73 -9.14 5.04
CA ASP A 925 3.28 -7.90 4.48
C ASP A 925 3.10 -6.70 5.41
N LEU A 926 3.47 -6.91 6.68
CA LEU A 926 3.31 -5.93 7.75
C LEU A 926 4.16 -4.67 7.50
N HIS A 927 5.35 -4.84 6.90
CA HIS A 927 6.25 -3.75 6.52
C HIS A 927 6.40 -2.67 7.60
N LEU A 928 6.47 -3.07 8.88
CA LEU A 928 6.23 -2.14 9.99
C LEU A 928 7.22 -0.97 9.97
N ASP A 929 8.50 -1.24 9.68
CA ASP A 929 9.55 -0.23 9.46
C ASP A 929 9.58 0.81 10.59
N LEU A 930 9.50 0.34 11.83
CA LEU A 930 9.24 1.15 13.01
C LEU A 930 10.24 2.29 13.25
N PRO A 931 11.52 2.22 12.81
CA PRO A 931 12.44 3.37 12.83
C PRO A 931 12.01 4.53 11.92
N GLY A 932 11.30 4.26 10.83
CA GLY A 932 10.78 5.25 9.87
C GLY A 932 9.29 5.57 10.06
N LYS A 933 8.49 4.61 10.54
CA LYS A 933 7.03 4.66 10.68
C LYS A 933 6.56 4.25 12.09
N PRO A 934 6.88 5.01 13.16
CA PRO A 934 6.53 4.65 14.54
C PRO A 934 5.02 4.57 14.81
N GLU A 935 4.17 5.12 13.93
CA GLU A 935 2.72 5.00 13.91
C GLU A 935 2.24 3.56 13.65
N ASN A 936 2.98 2.76 12.86
CA ASN A 936 2.63 1.38 12.52
C ASN A 936 2.54 0.47 13.75
N MET A 937 3.21 0.81 14.86
CA MET A 937 3.05 0.14 16.14
C MET A 937 1.59 0.16 16.63
N LEU A 938 0.91 1.31 16.56
CA LEU A 938 -0.48 1.45 17.03
C LEU A 938 -1.44 0.70 16.12
N LEU A 939 -1.21 0.79 14.80
CA LEU A 939 -1.99 0.08 13.79
C LEU A 939 -1.90 -1.44 13.99
N PHE A 940 -0.70 -1.97 14.22
CA PHE A 940 -0.49 -3.39 14.51
C PHE A 940 -1.12 -3.84 15.85
N GLU A 941 -1.05 -3.01 16.90
CA GLU A 941 -1.71 -3.33 18.17
C GLU A 941 -3.25 -3.32 18.06
N ARG A 942 -3.84 -2.40 17.28
CA ARG A 942 -5.28 -2.40 16.97
C ARG A 942 -5.68 -3.67 16.22
N LEU A 943 -4.92 -4.03 15.18
CA LEU A 943 -5.13 -5.25 14.40
C LEU A 943 -5.13 -6.50 15.29
N LEU A 944 -4.10 -6.67 16.13
CA LEU A 944 -4.00 -7.80 17.06
C LEU A 944 -5.12 -7.79 18.12
N SER A 945 -5.60 -6.62 18.55
CA SER A 945 -6.74 -6.52 19.47
C SER A 945 -8.03 -7.04 18.83
N GLU A 946 -8.31 -6.70 17.57
CA GLU A 946 -9.53 -7.15 16.88
C GLU A 946 -9.44 -8.63 16.48
N ILE A 947 -8.26 -9.09 16.03
CA ILE A 947 -7.97 -10.53 15.81
C ILE A 947 -8.17 -11.35 17.10
N ARG A 948 -7.85 -10.78 18.27
CA ARG A 948 -8.09 -11.44 19.55
C ARG A 948 -9.59 -11.54 19.89
N GLU A 949 -10.39 -10.51 19.57
CA GLU A 949 -11.84 -10.55 19.78
C GLU A 949 -12.53 -11.64 18.94
N GLU A 950 -12.05 -11.86 17.71
CA GLU A 950 -12.49 -12.97 16.83
C GLU A 950 -12.25 -14.36 17.44
N SER A 951 -11.32 -14.49 18.40
CA SER A 951 -10.97 -15.74 19.09
C SER A 951 -10.63 -16.91 18.13
N PRO A 952 -9.66 -16.75 17.20
CA PRO A 952 -9.27 -17.80 16.28
C PRO A 952 -8.60 -18.98 17.01
N ASP A 953 -8.60 -20.15 16.38
CA ASP A 953 -7.92 -21.35 16.87
C ASP A 953 -6.41 -21.31 16.58
N LEU A 954 -6.00 -20.64 15.50
CA LEU A 954 -4.60 -20.34 15.18
C LEU A 954 -4.47 -19.11 14.27
N MET A 955 -3.27 -18.52 14.23
CA MET A 955 -2.91 -17.45 13.28
C MET A 955 -1.72 -17.85 12.42
N LEU A 956 -1.74 -17.47 11.14
CA LEU A 956 -0.66 -17.62 10.18
C LEU A 956 -0.08 -16.23 9.84
N ILE A 957 1.24 -16.14 9.70
CA ILE A 957 1.95 -14.94 9.23
C ILE A 957 2.76 -15.29 7.99
N THR A 958 2.40 -14.74 6.83
CA THR A 958 3.00 -15.08 5.53
C THR A 958 4.09 -14.10 5.07
N GLY A 959 4.97 -13.69 5.99
CA GLY A 959 6.19 -12.96 5.68
C GLY A 959 6.07 -11.44 5.53
N ASP A 960 7.22 -10.82 5.25
CA ASP A 960 7.48 -9.38 5.14
C ASP A 960 7.07 -8.61 6.40
N LEU A 961 7.67 -9.01 7.52
CA LEU A 961 7.48 -8.35 8.82
C LEU A 961 8.10 -6.95 8.85
N SER A 962 9.25 -6.79 8.19
CA SER A 962 10.03 -5.56 8.08
C SER A 962 10.16 -5.10 6.63
N SER A 963 10.31 -3.79 6.42
CA SER A 963 10.63 -3.24 5.09
C SER A 963 12.11 -3.38 4.71
N SER A 964 13.03 -3.59 5.67
CA SER A 964 14.45 -3.76 5.37
C SER A 964 15.24 -4.47 6.48
N ALA A 965 16.41 -4.98 6.12
CA ALA A 965 17.38 -5.60 7.04
C ALA A 965 18.05 -4.65 8.06
N LEU A 966 17.65 -3.38 8.10
CA LEU A 966 18.02 -2.43 9.16
C LEU A 966 16.95 -2.32 10.24
N ALA A 967 15.70 -2.74 9.96
CA ALA A 967 14.58 -2.67 10.89
C ALA A 967 14.35 -3.97 11.68
N TYR A 968 14.90 -5.11 11.23
CA TYR A 968 14.68 -6.46 11.81
C TYR A 968 14.65 -6.50 13.34
N THR A 969 15.71 -6.04 14.02
CA THR A 969 15.79 -6.16 15.48
C THR A 969 14.67 -5.38 16.18
N THR A 970 14.27 -4.22 15.64
CA THR A 970 13.22 -3.39 16.22
C THR A 970 11.84 -3.97 15.94
N ASP A 971 11.56 -4.28 14.67
CA ASP A 971 10.25 -4.76 14.22
C ASP A 971 9.98 -6.17 14.74
N TRP A 972 10.93 -7.09 14.65
CA TRP A 972 10.74 -8.49 15.03
C TRP A 972 10.61 -8.67 16.54
N GLU A 973 11.38 -7.93 17.35
CA GLU A 973 11.21 -7.91 18.81
C GLU A 973 9.83 -7.33 19.18
N PHE A 974 9.40 -6.26 18.53
CA PHE A 974 8.08 -5.66 18.73
C PHE A 974 6.95 -6.63 18.34
N ILE A 975 7.01 -7.22 17.15
CA ILE A 975 6.03 -8.20 16.64
C ILE A 975 5.96 -9.40 17.57
N LYS A 976 7.10 -10.04 17.90
CA LYS A 976 7.15 -11.18 18.83
C LYS A 976 6.50 -10.81 20.16
N LYS A 977 6.88 -9.69 20.76
CA LYS A 977 6.30 -9.20 22.03
C LYS A 977 4.79 -9.00 21.94
N LYS A 978 4.29 -8.34 20.90
CA LYS A 978 2.86 -8.03 20.75
C LYS A 978 2.02 -9.23 20.36
N VAL A 979 2.53 -10.13 19.53
CA VAL A 979 1.90 -11.42 19.26
C VAL A 979 1.76 -12.23 20.56
N LEU A 980 2.80 -12.31 21.40
CA LEU A 980 2.73 -12.99 22.71
C LEU A 980 1.79 -12.29 23.71
N GLU A 981 1.68 -10.96 23.66
CA GLU A 981 0.77 -10.19 24.53
C GLU A 981 -0.71 -10.41 24.16
N TYR A 982 -1.04 -10.44 22.87
CA TYR A 982 -2.43 -10.47 22.40
C TYR A 982 -2.94 -11.89 22.08
N CYS A 983 -2.11 -12.79 21.54
CA CYS A 983 -2.53 -14.11 21.08
C CYS A 983 -2.42 -15.17 22.18
N ASP A 984 -3.56 -15.71 22.65
CA ASP A 984 -3.64 -16.93 23.49
C ASP A 984 -3.88 -18.22 22.70
N PHE A 985 -3.87 -18.12 21.37
CA PHE A 985 -3.86 -19.20 20.38
C PHE A 985 -2.47 -19.35 19.73
N PRO A 986 -2.10 -20.53 19.21
CA PRO A 986 -0.83 -20.75 18.52
C PRO A 986 -0.70 -19.88 17.26
N VAL A 987 0.54 -19.45 17.00
CA VAL A 987 0.88 -18.63 15.82
C VAL A 987 1.97 -19.34 15.03
N PHE A 988 1.84 -19.32 13.70
CA PHE A 988 2.78 -19.94 12.78
C PHE A 988 3.26 -18.88 11.77
N ALA A 989 4.57 -18.69 11.62
CA ALA A 989 5.13 -17.71 10.69
C ALA A 989 6.10 -18.34 9.69
N VAL A 990 6.17 -17.79 8.48
CA VAL A 990 7.20 -18.04 7.46
C VAL A 990 7.77 -16.69 6.98
N PRO A 991 9.06 -16.62 6.58
CA PRO A 991 9.69 -15.35 6.20
C PRO A 991 9.32 -14.92 4.77
N GLY A 992 9.29 -13.60 4.55
CA GLY A 992 9.21 -12.99 3.22
C GLY A 992 10.57 -12.58 2.64
N ASN A 993 10.60 -12.03 1.42
CA ASN A 993 11.85 -11.60 0.78
C ASN A 993 12.48 -10.37 1.45
N HIS A 994 11.73 -9.60 2.22
CA HIS A 994 12.32 -8.55 3.06
C HIS A 994 12.88 -9.13 4.36
N ASP A 995 12.40 -10.28 4.86
CA ASP A 995 12.91 -10.91 6.09
C ASP A 995 14.19 -11.75 5.89
N THR A 996 14.41 -12.33 4.69
CA THR A 996 15.59 -13.18 4.42
C THR A 996 16.86 -12.42 4.03
N GLN A 997 16.79 -11.10 3.81
CA GLN A 997 17.91 -10.30 3.30
C GLN A 997 19.12 -10.25 4.25
N ARG A 998 20.29 -9.94 3.69
CA ARG A 998 21.55 -9.82 4.45
C ARG A 998 21.95 -8.36 4.66
N SER A 999 22.17 -7.95 5.91
CA SER A 999 22.75 -6.64 6.26
C SER A 999 24.18 -6.79 6.76
N GLY A 1000 25.15 -6.48 5.90
CA GLY A 1000 26.58 -6.53 6.22
C GLY A 1000 27.07 -7.94 6.59
N LYS A 1001 27.11 -8.26 7.88
CA LYS A 1001 27.46 -9.60 8.38
C LYS A 1001 26.24 -10.43 8.78
N THR A 1002 25.17 -9.78 9.23
CA THR A 1002 23.94 -10.40 9.75
C THR A 1002 23.14 -11.01 8.59
N SER A 1003 22.81 -12.29 8.69
CA SER A 1003 21.89 -12.98 7.77
C SER A 1003 20.47 -12.92 8.33
N GLY A 1004 19.49 -12.47 7.54
CA GLY A 1004 18.09 -12.47 7.94
C GLY A 1004 17.58 -13.87 8.27
N ILE A 1005 17.97 -14.88 7.48
CA ILE A 1005 17.64 -16.29 7.72
C ILE A 1005 18.17 -16.79 9.08
N GLU A 1006 19.46 -16.54 9.38
CA GLU A 1006 20.08 -16.97 10.66
C GLU A 1006 19.37 -16.30 11.86
N LEU A 1007 19.03 -15.01 11.73
CA LEU A 1007 18.32 -14.25 12.76
C LEU A 1007 16.85 -14.68 12.89
N TRP A 1008 16.20 -15.08 11.80
CA TRP A 1008 14.82 -15.59 11.82
C TRP A 1008 14.74 -16.91 12.58
N GLU A 1009 15.68 -17.82 12.33
CA GLU A 1009 15.79 -19.08 13.07
C GLU A 1009 16.05 -18.84 14.57
N GLU A 1010 16.82 -17.80 14.91
CA GLU A 1010 17.09 -17.38 16.30
C GLU A 1010 15.86 -16.73 16.99
N VAL A 1011 15.05 -15.93 16.27
CA VAL A 1011 13.93 -15.17 16.87
C VAL A 1011 12.60 -15.93 16.80
N PHE A 1012 12.24 -16.48 15.64
CA PHE A 1012 10.94 -17.10 15.34
C PHE A 1012 11.00 -18.63 15.35
N GLY A 1013 12.06 -19.21 14.75
CA GLY A 1013 12.21 -20.65 14.57
C GLY A 1013 12.36 -21.04 13.09
N PRO A 1014 12.16 -22.32 12.72
CA PRO A 1014 12.47 -22.81 11.38
C PRO A 1014 11.73 -22.04 10.29
N CYS A 1015 12.43 -21.73 9.18
CA CYS A 1015 11.87 -20.97 8.08
C CYS A 1015 10.81 -21.74 7.27
N TYR A 1016 10.81 -23.07 7.32
CA TYR A 1016 9.82 -23.95 6.69
C TYR A 1016 9.57 -25.18 7.55
N TYR A 1017 8.33 -25.68 7.57
CA TYR A 1017 7.89 -26.77 8.44
C TYR A 1017 6.48 -27.25 8.08
N SER A 1018 6.02 -28.30 8.75
CA SER A 1018 4.67 -28.84 8.58
C SER A 1018 4.09 -29.33 9.92
N PHE A 1019 2.78 -29.27 10.08
CA PHE A 1019 2.08 -29.78 11.26
C PHE A 1019 0.70 -30.38 10.91
N GLN A 1020 0.07 -31.05 11.88
CA GLN A 1020 -1.29 -31.60 11.76
C GLN A 1020 -2.26 -30.76 12.58
N TRP A 1021 -3.46 -30.51 12.04
CA TRP A 1021 -4.59 -29.97 12.78
C TRP A 1021 -5.90 -30.66 12.35
N GLY A 1022 -6.52 -31.44 13.23
CA GLY A 1022 -7.70 -32.24 12.87
C GLY A 1022 -7.38 -33.21 11.73
N SER A 1023 -8.17 -33.19 10.64
CA SER A 1023 -7.90 -33.93 9.40
C SER A 1023 -7.00 -33.20 8.39
N TRP A 1024 -6.52 -32.01 8.70
CA TRP A 1024 -5.72 -31.16 7.81
C TRP A 1024 -4.23 -31.19 8.16
N HIS A 1025 -3.39 -31.30 7.13
CA HIS A 1025 -1.97 -31.00 7.19
C HIS A 1025 -1.74 -29.53 6.84
N PHE A 1026 -0.91 -28.85 7.60
CA PHE A 1026 -0.44 -27.50 7.30
C PHE A 1026 1.02 -27.57 6.85
N MET A 1027 1.37 -26.83 5.80
CA MET A 1027 2.75 -26.74 5.28
C MET A 1027 3.14 -25.26 5.10
N GLY A 1028 4.15 -24.81 5.83
CA GLY A 1028 4.75 -23.49 5.70
C GLY A 1028 6.05 -23.58 4.88
N LEU A 1029 6.16 -22.80 3.80
CA LEU A 1029 7.34 -22.79 2.93
C LEU A 1029 8.09 -21.45 2.97
N ASN A 1030 9.42 -21.52 2.91
CA ASN A 1030 10.26 -20.34 2.67
C ASN A 1030 10.51 -20.19 1.17
N THR A 1031 9.59 -19.50 0.49
CA THR A 1031 9.66 -19.11 -0.93
C THR A 1031 10.57 -17.90 -1.18
N ALA A 1032 11.30 -17.43 -0.18
CA ALA A 1032 12.26 -16.32 -0.26
C ALA A 1032 13.72 -16.79 -0.15
N ASP A 1033 13.95 -18.11 -0.02
CA ASP A 1033 15.25 -18.76 0.02
C ASP A 1033 15.59 -19.35 -1.35
N SER A 1034 16.46 -18.67 -2.10
CA SER A 1034 16.99 -19.18 -3.36
C SER A 1034 18.46 -18.84 -3.55
N ASP A 1035 19.21 -19.73 -4.19
CA ASP A 1035 20.58 -19.51 -4.65
C ASP A 1035 20.70 -18.45 -5.79
N TYR A 1036 19.59 -17.88 -6.24
CA TYR A 1036 19.48 -17.14 -7.51
C TYR A 1036 19.22 -15.64 -7.38
N GLY A 1037 18.71 -15.13 -6.25
CA GLY A 1037 18.50 -13.69 -6.07
C GLY A 1037 17.54 -13.31 -4.95
N PHE A 1038 17.36 -11.99 -4.77
CA PHE A 1038 16.61 -11.38 -3.67
C PHE A 1038 15.07 -11.49 -3.78
N VAL A 1039 14.54 -11.83 -4.95
CA VAL A 1039 13.11 -12.13 -5.21
C VAL A 1039 13.09 -13.26 -6.23
N SER A 1040 12.38 -14.35 -5.97
CA SER A 1040 12.52 -15.58 -6.78
C SER A 1040 11.29 -16.47 -6.86
N GLY A 1041 10.41 -16.46 -5.85
CA GLY A 1041 9.18 -17.28 -5.85
C GLY A 1041 9.43 -18.80 -5.86
N VAL A 1042 10.65 -19.24 -5.55
CA VAL A 1042 11.06 -20.65 -5.50
C VAL A 1042 11.71 -20.98 -4.16
N VAL A 1043 12.01 -22.26 -3.96
CA VAL A 1043 12.64 -22.79 -2.75
C VAL A 1043 14.01 -23.40 -3.08
N SER A 1044 14.90 -23.49 -2.09
CA SER A 1044 16.20 -24.15 -2.22
C SER A 1044 16.10 -25.64 -2.52
N GLU A 1045 17.14 -26.24 -3.13
CA GLU A 1045 17.17 -27.68 -3.47
C GLU A 1045 16.93 -28.59 -2.24
N GLU A 1046 17.39 -28.17 -1.06
CA GLU A 1046 17.17 -28.88 0.20
C GLU A 1046 15.69 -28.88 0.60
N GLN A 1047 15.03 -27.71 0.54
CA GLN A 1047 13.60 -27.58 0.82
C GLN A 1047 12.76 -28.31 -0.23
N MET A 1048 13.14 -28.31 -1.50
CA MET A 1048 12.46 -29.08 -2.57
C MET A 1048 12.43 -30.58 -2.24
N LYS A 1049 13.58 -31.13 -1.82
CA LYS A 1049 13.68 -32.53 -1.40
C LYS A 1049 12.84 -32.81 -0.15
N TRP A 1050 12.81 -31.89 0.81
CA TRP A 1050 11.95 -31.99 1.99
C TRP A 1050 10.46 -31.98 1.62
N ILE A 1051 10.00 -31.10 0.71
CA ILE A 1051 8.62 -31.08 0.21
C ILE A 1051 8.24 -32.44 -0.39
N ALA A 1052 9.09 -33.02 -1.24
CA ALA A 1052 8.82 -34.32 -1.86
C ALA A 1052 8.72 -35.46 -0.83
N GLU A 1053 9.57 -35.47 0.19
CA GLU A 1053 9.53 -36.45 1.29
C GLU A 1053 8.29 -36.25 2.18
N GLU A 1054 7.90 -35.01 2.45
CA GLU A 1054 6.75 -34.65 3.29
C GLU A 1054 5.41 -34.92 2.60
N LEU A 1055 5.26 -34.56 1.33
CA LEU A 1055 4.07 -34.93 0.53
C LEU A 1055 3.91 -36.45 0.45
N ALA A 1056 4.99 -37.21 0.30
CA ALA A 1056 4.96 -38.67 0.34
C ALA A 1056 4.58 -39.24 1.72
N ARG A 1057 4.89 -38.52 2.81
CA ARG A 1057 4.49 -38.86 4.18
C ARG A 1057 3.01 -38.58 4.44
N ILE A 1058 2.49 -37.47 3.91
CA ILE A 1058 1.08 -37.04 4.01
C ILE A 1058 0.16 -37.93 3.17
N GLY A 1059 0.59 -38.30 1.96
CA GLY A 1059 -0.22 -39.06 1.01
C GLY A 1059 -1.44 -38.26 0.54
N SER A 1060 -2.64 -38.76 0.81
CA SER A 1060 -3.92 -38.15 0.37
C SER A 1060 -4.63 -37.36 1.48
N GLY A 1061 -3.91 -36.83 2.48
CA GLY A 1061 -4.45 -35.93 3.48
C GLY A 1061 -4.73 -34.54 2.90
N LYS A 1062 -5.74 -33.82 3.40
CA LYS A 1062 -6.01 -32.43 2.95
C LYS A 1062 -4.86 -31.54 3.39
N ILE A 1063 -4.29 -30.75 2.49
CA ILE A 1063 -3.21 -29.82 2.81
C ILE A 1063 -3.70 -28.36 2.71
N LEU A 1064 -3.36 -27.56 3.72
CA LEU A 1064 -3.34 -26.10 3.67
C LEU A 1064 -1.87 -25.66 3.57
N LEU A 1065 -1.52 -25.06 2.44
CA LEU A 1065 -0.20 -24.50 2.17
C LEU A 1065 -0.17 -23.03 2.58
N PHE A 1066 0.95 -22.53 3.11
CA PHE A 1066 1.18 -21.11 3.28
C PHE A 1066 2.64 -20.74 3.01
N ALA A 1067 2.85 -19.63 2.31
CA ALA A 1067 4.18 -19.12 1.93
C ALA A 1067 4.10 -17.60 1.68
N HIS A 1068 5.21 -16.94 1.38
CA HIS A 1068 5.17 -15.51 1.05
C HIS A 1068 4.83 -15.26 -0.43
N HIS A 1069 5.60 -15.82 -1.37
CA HIS A 1069 5.36 -15.62 -2.80
C HIS A 1069 4.41 -16.68 -3.38
N ASN A 1070 3.43 -16.25 -4.17
CA ASN A 1070 2.52 -17.14 -4.89
C ASN A 1070 3.20 -17.75 -6.13
N PHE A 1071 3.77 -18.94 -5.99
CA PHE A 1071 4.41 -19.64 -7.11
C PHE A 1071 3.42 -20.24 -8.14
N TYR A 1072 2.10 -20.26 -7.85
CA TYR A 1072 1.08 -20.59 -8.85
C TYR A 1072 0.85 -19.45 -9.85
N ASP A 1073 1.12 -18.20 -9.46
CA ASP A 1073 1.00 -17.02 -10.33
C ASP A 1073 2.16 -16.97 -11.34
N ASP A 1074 1.86 -16.83 -12.63
CA ASP A 1074 2.82 -16.66 -13.73
C ASP A 1074 2.81 -15.24 -14.34
N ARG A 1075 1.97 -14.33 -13.83
CA ARG A 1075 1.75 -12.99 -14.37
C ARG A 1075 2.87 -11.99 -14.02
N TRP A 1076 3.85 -12.40 -13.22
CA TRP A 1076 4.90 -11.55 -12.64
C TRP A 1076 6.27 -11.79 -13.27
N ILE A 1077 6.82 -10.74 -13.90
CA ILE A 1077 8.09 -10.76 -14.68
C ILE A 1077 9.32 -11.24 -13.90
N PHE A 1078 9.34 -11.14 -12.57
CA PHE A 1078 10.46 -11.64 -11.74
C PHE A 1078 10.52 -13.16 -11.63
N PHE A 1079 9.43 -13.87 -11.95
CA PHE A 1079 9.39 -15.34 -11.97
C PHE A 1079 9.63 -15.85 -13.40
N GLU A 1080 10.88 -15.79 -13.88
CA GLU A 1080 11.28 -16.51 -15.09
C GLU A 1080 10.85 -18.01 -15.00
N GLU A 1081 10.67 -18.69 -16.14
CA GLU A 1081 10.34 -20.13 -16.21
C GLU A 1081 11.50 -21.05 -15.73
N THR A 1082 11.91 -20.88 -14.48
CA THR A 1082 12.94 -21.69 -13.85
C THR A 1082 12.51 -23.16 -13.81
N ALA A 1083 13.50 -24.06 -13.83
CA ALA A 1083 13.25 -25.48 -13.64
C ALA A 1083 12.63 -25.75 -12.26
N LEU A 1084 13.07 -25.00 -11.24
CA LEU A 1084 12.59 -25.12 -9.86
C LEU A 1084 11.10 -24.80 -9.71
N ARG A 1085 10.60 -23.70 -10.31
CA ARG A 1085 9.15 -23.38 -10.27
C ARG A 1085 8.31 -24.51 -10.88
N ARG A 1086 8.75 -25.06 -12.02
CA ARG A 1086 8.07 -26.19 -12.67
C ARG A 1086 8.11 -27.46 -11.82
N GLU A 1087 9.24 -27.76 -11.17
CA GLU A 1087 9.36 -28.91 -10.25
C GLU A 1087 8.44 -28.76 -9.03
N MET A 1088 8.30 -27.56 -8.45
CA MET A 1088 7.30 -27.29 -7.40
C MET A 1088 5.87 -27.54 -7.89
N LEU A 1089 5.50 -26.99 -9.05
CA LEU A 1089 4.17 -27.16 -9.64
C LEU A 1089 3.88 -28.63 -9.96
N GLU A 1090 4.85 -29.38 -10.49
CA GLU A 1090 4.73 -30.82 -10.73
C GLU A 1090 4.50 -31.60 -9.41
N LEU A 1091 5.27 -31.31 -8.35
CA LEU A 1091 5.09 -31.93 -7.04
C LEU A 1091 3.68 -31.67 -6.47
N PHE A 1092 3.24 -30.41 -6.48
CA PHE A 1092 1.92 -30.05 -5.93
C PHE A 1092 0.75 -30.48 -6.84
N SER A 1093 0.93 -30.63 -8.16
CA SER A 1093 -0.12 -31.10 -9.08
C SER A 1093 -0.70 -32.48 -8.76
N THR A 1094 0.09 -33.32 -8.07
CA THR A 1094 -0.30 -34.67 -7.63
C THR A 1094 -0.69 -34.75 -6.15
N SER A 1095 -0.60 -33.62 -5.44
CA SER A 1095 -0.87 -33.51 -4.01
C SER A 1095 -2.36 -33.27 -3.72
N SER A 1096 -2.72 -33.33 -2.43
CA SER A 1096 -4.05 -32.98 -1.93
C SER A 1096 -4.09 -31.60 -1.27
N VAL A 1097 -3.33 -30.63 -1.80
CA VAL A 1097 -3.47 -29.20 -1.42
C VAL A 1097 -4.86 -28.70 -1.84
N VAL A 1098 -5.56 -28.13 -0.87
CA VAL A 1098 -6.95 -27.65 -1.03
C VAL A 1098 -7.02 -26.13 -1.02
N LEU A 1099 -6.11 -25.50 -0.26
CA LEU A 1099 -5.99 -24.06 -0.05
C LEU A 1099 -4.49 -23.73 0.08
N ALA A 1100 -4.05 -22.66 -0.58
CA ALA A 1100 -2.72 -22.09 -0.46
C ALA A 1100 -2.84 -20.59 -0.16
N LEU A 1101 -2.15 -20.12 0.88
CA LEU A 1101 -2.21 -18.75 1.37
C LEU A 1101 -0.87 -18.02 1.15
N PHE A 1102 -0.93 -16.83 0.57
CA PHE A 1102 0.23 -16.07 0.11
C PHE A 1102 0.16 -14.58 0.50
N GLY A 1103 1.32 -13.94 0.48
CA GLY A 1103 1.52 -12.50 0.65
C GLY A 1103 2.06 -11.85 -0.62
N HIS A 1104 3.02 -10.93 -0.46
CA HIS A 1104 3.86 -10.25 -1.48
C HIS A 1104 3.13 -9.31 -2.45
N ARG A 1105 1.93 -9.68 -2.90
CA ARG A 1105 1.17 -8.99 -3.94
C ARG A 1105 0.49 -7.71 -3.46
N HIS A 1106 0.47 -7.46 -2.15
CA HIS A 1106 -0.22 -6.33 -1.48
C HIS A 1106 -1.69 -6.16 -1.96
N SER A 1107 -2.35 -7.24 -2.34
CA SER A 1107 -3.69 -7.20 -2.94
C SER A 1107 -4.43 -8.52 -2.77
N ASP A 1108 -5.74 -8.42 -2.54
CA ASP A 1108 -6.65 -9.57 -2.54
C ASP A 1108 -6.74 -10.18 -3.94
N ALA A 1109 -6.45 -11.48 -4.04
CA ALA A 1109 -6.72 -12.24 -5.25
C ALA A 1109 -6.98 -13.71 -4.90
N ILE A 1110 -7.86 -14.34 -5.66
CA ILE A 1110 -8.19 -15.75 -5.56
C ILE A 1110 -7.98 -16.38 -6.94
N ASP A 1111 -6.96 -17.20 -7.06
CA ASP A 1111 -6.60 -17.97 -8.25
C ASP A 1111 -6.93 -19.47 -8.00
N TYR A 1112 -7.20 -20.25 -9.05
CA TYR A 1112 -7.57 -21.67 -8.91
C TYR A 1112 -6.79 -22.56 -9.90
N SER A 1113 -5.60 -22.93 -9.47
CA SER A 1113 -4.63 -23.68 -10.27
C SER A 1113 -4.34 -25.05 -9.65
N LEU A 1114 -4.15 -26.08 -10.49
CA LEU A 1114 -3.78 -27.45 -10.07
C LEU A 1114 -4.67 -28.06 -8.95
N ASN A 1115 -5.97 -27.74 -8.97
CA ASN A 1115 -6.97 -28.10 -7.94
C ASN A 1115 -6.82 -27.39 -6.58
N THR A 1116 -5.79 -26.56 -6.42
CA THR A 1116 -5.52 -25.72 -5.27
C THR A 1116 -6.21 -24.38 -5.42
N LEU A 1117 -6.87 -23.92 -4.36
CA LEU A 1117 -7.29 -22.53 -4.26
C LEU A 1117 -6.11 -21.69 -3.74
N ALA A 1118 -5.49 -20.89 -4.60
CA ALA A 1118 -4.38 -20.01 -4.23
C ALA A 1118 -4.93 -18.61 -3.91
N VAL A 1119 -4.51 -18.03 -2.79
CA VAL A 1119 -5.06 -16.77 -2.27
C VAL A 1119 -3.93 -15.83 -1.86
N THR A 1120 -3.91 -14.62 -2.41
CA THR A 1120 -3.13 -13.50 -1.84
C THR A 1120 -4.08 -12.58 -1.06
N THR A 1121 -3.54 -11.84 -0.09
CA THR A 1121 -4.34 -10.87 0.70
C THR A 1121 -3.65 -9.50 0.72
N LYS A 1122 -4.41 -8.43 0.99
CA LYS A 1122 -3.86 -7.08 1.24
C LYS A 1122 -2.83 -7.09 2.37
N ARG A 1123 -2.03 -6.02 2.49
CA ARG A 1123 -1.13 -5.84 3.64
C ARG A 1123 -1.96 -5.77 4.92
N ALA A 1124 -1.44 -6.34 6.00
CA ALA A 1124 -2.12 -6.23 7.28
C ALA A 1124 -2.08 -4.79 7.85
N VAL A 1125 -1.11 -3.98 7.41
CA VAL A 1125 -1.04 -2.53 7.64
C VAL A 1125 -0.74 -1.85 6.30
N GLU A 1126 -1.73 -1.18 5.73
CA GLU A 1126 -1.61 -0.46 4.46
C GLU A 1126 -0.96 0.93 4.63
N THR A 1127 -0.47 1.50 3.53
CA THR A 1127 0.27 2.78 3.55
C THR A 1127 -0.58 4.00 3.90
N ASP A 1128 -1.90 3.90 3.76
CA ASP A 1128 -2.90 4.90 4.16
C ASP A 1128 -3.35 4.76 5.64
N GLY A 1129 -2.87 3.71 6.34
CA GLY A 1129 -3.28 3.37 7.70
C GLY A 1129 -4.46 2.41 7.79
N THR A 1130 -5.01 1.95 6.65
CA THR A 1130 -6.03 0.89 6.61
C THR A 1130 -5.44 -0.41 7.14
N LEU A 1131 -6.28 -1.22 7.79
CA LEU A 1131 -5.91 -2.52 8.33
C LEU A 1131 -6.66 -3.62 7.56
N ALA A 1132 -6.05 -4.81 7.43
CA ALA A 1132 -6.70 -5.98 6.84
C ALA A 1132 -6.20 -7.29 7.47
N TYR A 1133 -7.04 -8.33 7.42
CA TYR A 1133 -6.60 -9.72 7.62
C TYR A 1133 -7.53 -10.69 6.88
N ARG A 1134 -7.07 -11.91 6.67
CA ARG A 1134 -7.86 -12.99 6.04
C ARG A 1134 -8.43 -13.90 7.15
N ARG A 1135 -9.75 -14.04 7.24
CA ARG A 1135 -10.40 -15.03 8.14
C ARG A 1135 -10.79 -16.27 7.34
N ILE A 1136 -10.37 -17.44 7.80
CA ILE A 1136 -10.73 -18.75 7.25
C ILE A 1136 -11.43 -19.55 8.35
N VAL A 1137 -12.67 -20.00 8.13
CA VAL A 1137 -13.40 -20.85 9.08
C VAL A 1137 -13.58 -22.23 8.48
N VAL A 1138 -13.17 -23.26 9.20
CA VAL A 1138 -13.36 -24.67 8.88
C VAL A 1138 -14.38 -25.25 9.85
N LYS A 1139 -15.35 -26.03 9.34
CA LYS A 1139 -16.31 -26.80 10.13
C LYS A 1139 -16.39 -28.21 9.57
N GLU A 1140 -16.35 -29.21 10.45
CA GLU A 1140 -16.41 -30.64 10.09
C GLU A 1140 -15.42 -31.05 8.98
N GLY A 1141 -14.21 -30.48 9.04
CA GLY A 1141 -13.11 -30.72 8.12
C GLY A 1141 -13.25 -30.01 6.78
N GLN A 1142 -14.20 -29.08 6.62
CA GLN A 1142 -14.48 -28.37 5.39
C GLN A 1142 -14.44 -26.87 5.63
N ILE A 1143 -13.73 -26.14 4.78
CA ILE A 1143 -13.73 -24.68 4.87
C ILE A 1143 -15.17 -24.21 4.54
N VAL A 1144 -15.72 -23.33 5.37
CA VAL A 1144 -17.06 -22.73 5.24
C VAL A 1144 -17.02 -21.21 5.16
N GLU A 1145 -15.84 -20.61 5.31
CA GLU A 1145 -15.59 -19.18 5.18
C GLU A 1145 -14.12 -18.97 4.78
N LEU A 1146 -13.86 -18.04 3.86
CA LEU A 1146 -12.54 -17.53 3.49
C LEU A 1146 -12.80 -16.10 3.01
N VAL A 1147 -12.46 -15.11 3.83
CA VAL A 1147 -12.88 -13.72 3.60
C VAL A 1147 -11.79 -12.75 4.02
N GLU A 1148 -11.56 -11.71 3.22
CA GLU A 1148 -10.87 -10.52 3.73
C GLU A 1148 -11.76 -9.80 4.74
N VAL A 1149 -11.15 -9.30 5.80
CA VAL A 1149 -11.78 -8.51 6.84
C VAL A 1149 -10.96 -7.25 7.03
N GLU A 1150 -11.56 -6.11 6.72
CA GLU A 1150 -11.08 -4.81 7.17
C GLU A 1150 -11.60 -4.61 8.61
N PRO A 1151 -10.71 -4.51 9.62
CA PRO A 1151 -11.09 -4.33 11.02
C PRO A 1151 -11.95 -3.07 11.19
N LYS A 1152 -12.94 -3.07 12.10
CA LYS A 1152 -13.80 -1.90 12.38
C LYS A 1152 -13.00 -0.67 12.81
N SER A 1153 -11.78 -0.88 13.28
CA SER A 1153 -10.81 0.14 13.67
C SER A 1153 -10.09 0.85 12.50
N SER A 1154 -10.34 0.47 11.23
CA SER A 1154 -9.74 1.08 10.03
C SER A 1154 -10.24 2.50 9.74
N VAL A 1155 -11.50 2.82 10.09
CA VAL A 1155 -12.19 4.05 9.62
C VAL A 1155 -11.98 5.26 10.55
N ILE A 1156 -10.80 5.40 11.17
CA ILE A 1156 -10.50 6.53 12.08
C ILE A 1156 -9.07 7.05 11.90
N PHE A 1157 -8.89 7.82 10.83
CA PHE A 1157 -7.97 8.97 10.75
C PHE A 1157 -8.64 10.13 10.00
#